data_AF-A0A931KJF7-F1
#
_entry.id   AF-A0A931KJF7-F1
#
_cell.length_a   1.000
_cell.length_b   1.000
_cell.length_c   1.000
_cell.angle_alpha   90.00
_cell.angle_beta   90.00
_cell.angle_gamma   90.00
#
_symmetry.space_group_name_H-M   'P 1'
#
loop_
_entity.id
_entity.type
_entity.pdbx_description
1 polymer ?
#
loop_
_entity_poly.entity_id
_entity_poly.type
_entity_poly.pdbx_seq_one_letter_code
_entity_poly.pdbx_strand_id
1 'polypeptide(L)'
;MQLRLYYLPLMCLVPLTILPVDSASAQSRRRAAAPAKSRSSAPRGSATARWMGQTGEDFAGKATTLGANGIQDIRIDVVGIPVGQVSSIVLKGHGGGEWQWAPNGMPPGGWAIHMIPDAANQTAQLFFESGQEENGREFELKWTVPGQPERSVYFPGGKADPTRPVASARIAARWIGQENGKPVDITNPSPAVGPDGLEDAVIELSGLSDRDEVAAVEVRSEDDKYHWSFGVNPKGAWNAELVREPKNSPTARLVLALPPKNSGSLDDRKLEVRLRYASEAVTEADLVAGGGVADKPMPSLPLPKVTASKIKAKWLGPATRSKAGAGAVRLELSGMASDPRVMSAVLTDPAGFIYATQNAKSELPFQPLLVERSGTDKATLEFLPARDLEGQSLSIALTYADGSFGFVDVQAGATDIDRRIPQVSSSRTQVRPGQDLQAAVNRGGTVVLADGEYDLSATLTLDRPVRIEAAPNARPELNFSGRSNEPWRSAVKIRSGGVSLSGISIRCGESIDWKEDVAYGPAVISTTDPDDRGFDHDATHWGVVLEKVEITGPPGSRGSAQPPEAVKLVKVLNGALGRIEGCVLKGGTVHLAGGPWKIAQNRHDGPLPGTFSYDAFAVTRPLDLEILSNRVEPTKGSGKLWRFANLTQQAYGVRVEGNIVRNVGPRKDDTIGDMNANEILLTESYRLKFEGVPSAVSSDGTVVVMSETPGGPAAPGDAVTILTGEQAGEFVTVVQNLGNGAIRVNPPVASSGRSASRPVISVASGFRETRIERNSIDATGSENAFNLCLAGNHFGTIVAENVLTGGGESLRITAFPTESPNVWGWSHAPMANLVIRDNRISGSALPARVATDQGPTIKSSAGRTYFSADLKGNAFGASSAGTALRIGDPGTLDASGTVVNLKANTADPASAEIEVVSGRVNGKDHVEKRIPVR
;
A
#
# COMPACT_ATOMS: atom_id res chain seq x y z
N MET A 1 21.27 -12.52 5.77
CA MET A 1 21.08 -11.07 5.58
C MET A 1 19.60 -10.80 5.83
N GLN A 2 19.23 -10.49 7.08
CA GLN A 2 17.84 -10.32 7.51
C GLN A 2 17.41 -8.85 7.29
N LEU A 3 16.52 -8.60 6.35
CA LEU A 3 15.82 -7.31 6.25
C LEU A 3 14.86 -7.18 7.43
N ARG A 4 15.14 -6.26 8.36
CA ARG A 4 14.16 -5.80 9.36
C ARG A 4 13.27 -4.74 8.69
N LEU A 5 12.08 -5.14 8.28
CA LEU A 5 11.02 -4.24 7.80
C LEU A 5 10.43 -3.50 9.02
N TYR A 6 10.69 -2.21 9.12
CA TYR A 6 9.92 -1.32 9.98
C TYR A 6 8.62 -0.93 9.27
N TYR A 7 7.49 -1.22 9.91
CA TYR A 7 6.14 -0.94 9.44
C TYR A 7 5.90 0.57 9.20
N LEU A 8 5.32 0.91 8.05
CA LEU A 8 4.50 2.12 7.88
C LEU A 8 3.23 1.98 8.74
N PRO A 9 2.75 3.03 9.43
CA PRO A 9 1.53 2.94 10.21
C PRO A 9 0.31 2.88 9.26
N LEU A 10 -0.32 1.71 9.21
CA LEU A 10 -1.66 1.51 8.67
C LEU A 10 -2.66 2.16 9.64
N MET A 11 -3.13 3.38 9.37
CA MET A 11 -4.21 3.98 10.16
C MET A 11 -5.59 3.55 9.62
N CYS A 12 -6.19 2.54 10.25
CA CYS A 12 -7.62 2.28 10.21
C CYS A 12 -8.33 3.14 11.28
N LEU A 13 -9.27 4.00 10.88
CA LEU A 13 -10.06 4.84 11.79
C LEU A 13 -11.37 4.15 12.21
N VAL A 14 -11.59 4.04 13.52
CA VAL A 14 -12.89 3.72 14.16
C VAL A 14 -13.42 5.01 14.82
N PRO A 15 -14.71 5.37 14.70
CA PRO A 15 -15.24 6.61 15.29
C PRO A 15 -15.49 6.44 16.80
N LEU A 16 -14.97 7.37 17.61
CA LEU A 16 -15.26 7.45 19.05
C LEU A 16 -16.32 8.54 19.31
N THR A 17 -17.44 8.15 19.92
CA THR A 17 -18.52 9.03 20.37
C THR A 17 -18.16 9.60 21.76
N ILE A 18 -18.19 10.93 21.93
CA ILE A 18 -17.94 11.60 23.22
C ILE A 18 -19.28 12.08 23.81
N LEU A 19 -19.52 11.79 25.09
CA LEU A 19 -20.55 12.44 25.93
C LEU A 19 -19.87 13.37 26.96
N PRO A 20 -20.53 14.46 27.40
CA PRO A 20 -19.92 15.49 28.23
C PRO A 20 -20.05 15.18 29.73
N VAL A 21 -19.08 15.65 30.53
CA VAL A 21 -19.24 15.75 31.99
C VAL A 21 -18.93 17.17 32.43
N ASP A 22 -19.89 17.73 33.16
CA ASP A 22 -19.94 19.07 33.70
C ASP A 22 -18.83 19.38 34.71
N SER A 23 -18.47 20.66 34.74
CA SER A 23 -17.59 21.26 35.74
C SER A 23 -18.42 21.98 36.80
N ALA A 24 -18.09 21.76 38.08
CA ALA A 24 -18.53 22.63 39.16
C ALA A 24 -17.44 22.76 40.23
N SER A 25 -17.09 24.03 40.46
CA SER A 25 -16.16 24.61 41.42
C SER A 25 -16.55 24.41 42.89
N ALA A 26 -15.57 24.41 43.80
CA ALA A 26 -15.60 25.24 45.01
C ALA A 26 -14.25 25.29 45.76
N GLN A 27 -13.92 26.51 46.19
CA GLN A 27 -12.76 26.94 46.97
C GLN A 27 -12.89 26.59 48.47
N SER A 28 -11.79 26.37 49.20
CA SER A 28 -11.48 27.15 50.43
C SER A 28 -10.09 26.87 51.06
N ARG A 29 -9.23 27.89 51.01
CA ARG A 29 -8.47 28.57 52.08
C ARG A 29 -7.76 27.81 53.25
N ARG A 30 -6.50 28.27 53.45
CA ARG A 30 -5.70 28.49 54.69
C ARG A 30 -5.10 27.21 55.33
N ARG A 31 -3.90 27.20 55.94
CA ARG A 31 -2.95 28.21 56.44
C ARG A 31 -1.59 27.50 56.69
N ALA A 32 -0.48 28.24 56.65
CA ALA A 32 0.84 27.78 57.09
C ALA A 32 0.97 27.75 58.62
N ALA A 33 1.71 26.77 59.15
CA ALA A 33 2.39 26.82 60.44
C ALA A 33 3.62 25.88 60.40
N ALA A 34 4.75 26.38 60.92
CA ALA A 34 6.05 25.71 60.99
C ALA A 34 6.24 24.97 62.35
N PRO A 35 7.44 24.47 62.69
CA PRO A 35 7.85 23.07 62.57
C PRO A 35 7.97 22.36 63.93
N ALA A 36 7.91 21.03 63.95
CA ALA A 36 8.28 20.21 65.10
C ALA A 36 9.31 19.14 64.71
N LYS A 37 10.39 19.09 65.49
CA LYS A 37 11.56 18.21 65.32
C LYS A 37 11.25 16.75 65.69
N SER A 38 11.88 15.88 64.89
CA SER A 38 12.48 14.58 65.20
C SER A 38 11.61 13.45 65.77
N ARG A 39 11.48 12.39 64.97
CA ARG A 39 11.75 11.03 65.41
C ARG A 39 12.57 10.28 64.35
N SER A 40 13.85 10.09 64.71
CA SER A 40 14.65 8.87 64.55
C SER A 40 14.39 7.98 63.33
N SER A 41 15.36 8.04 62.42
CA SER A 41 15.80 7.01 61.48
C SER A 41 15.53 5.57 61.94
N ALA A 42 14.69 4.87 61.18
CA ALA A 42 14.95 3.46 60.88
C ALA A 42 16.04 3.41 59.78
N PRO A 43 16.95 2.43 59.80
CA PRO A 43 18.00 2.33 58.79
C PRO A 43 17.36 2.20 57.41
N ARG A 44 17.70 3.11 56.48
CA ARG A 44 17.41 2.95 55.06
C ARG A 44 18.20 1.72 54.60
N GLY A 45 17.56 0.56 54.59
CA GLY A 45 18.09 -0.60 53.88
C GLY A 45 18.39 -0.17 52.44
N SER A 46 19.56 -0.53 51.93
CA SER A 46 19.87 -0.43 50.51
C SER A 46 18.74 -1.08 49.72
N ALA A 47 18.21 -0.40 48.70
CA ALA A 47 17.19 -0.99 47.86
C ALA A 47 17.70 -2.29 47.23
N THR A 48 16.85 -3.32 47.17
CA THR A 48 17.18 -4.60 46.57
C THR A 48 16.10 -4.97 45.55
N ALA A 49 16.49 -5.70 44.51
CA ALA A 49 15.60 -6.26 43.51
C ALA A 49 15.82 -7.78 43.45
N ARG A 50 14.73 -8.54 43.29
CA ARG A 50 14.77 -10.00 43.23
C ARG A 50 13.94 -10.50 42.05
N TRP A 51 14.58 -11.28 41.19
CA TRP A 51 13.92 -12.00 40.11
C TRP A 51 12.94 -13.05 40.66
N MET A 52 11.68 -12.96 40.26
CA MET A 52 10.65 -13.96 40.58
C MET A 52 10.35 -14.89 39.38
N GLY A 53 10.77 -14.48 38.18
CA GLY A 53 10.50 -15.21 36.94
C GLY A 53 9.09 -14.99 36.43
N GLN A 54 8.63 -15.90 35.57
CA GLN A 54 7.28 -15.87 35.03
C GLN A 54 6.31 -16.53 36.01
N THR A 55 5.44 -15.70 36.60
CA THR A 55 4.54 -16.09 37.70
C THR A 55 3.07 -16.27 37.27
N GLY A 56 2.78 -16.12 35.98
CA GLY A 56 1.45 -16.33 35.39
C GLY A 56 0.68 -15.05 35.10
N GLU A 57 1.18 -13.88 35.50
CA GLU A 57 0.58 -12.59 35.21
C GLU A 57 0.98 -12.04 33.83
N ASP A 58 0.15 -11.15 33.28
CA ASP A 58 0.30 -10.54 31.96
C ASP A 58 -0.33 -9.14 32.00
N PHE A 59 0.52 -8.13 32.09
CA PHE A 59 0.19 -6.72 32.23
C PHE A 59 0.92 -5.84 31.20
N ALA A 60 2.11 -6.27 30.77
CA ALA A 60 2.95 -5.57 29.82
C ALA A 60 3.23 -6.43 28.58
N GLY A 61 3.59 -5.77 27.49
CA GLY A 61 4.06 -6.45 26.28
C GLY A 61 5.36 -5.85 25.78
N LYS A 62 5.90 -6.38 24.67
CA LYS A 62 6.99 -5.79 23.87
C LYS A 62 6.57 -4.48 23.15
N ALA A 63 5.94 -3.55 23.86
CA ALA A 63 5.40 -2.30 23.37
C ALA A 63 5.71 -1.14 24.32
N THR A 64 5.69 0.10 23.84
CA THR A 64 5.88 1.31 24.66
C THR A 64 4.65 1.65 25.51
N THR A 65 3.52 0.98 25.27
CA THR A 65 2.27 1.09 26.02
C THR A 65 2.01 -0.17 26.84
N LEU A 66 1.43 -0.01 28.04
CA LEU A 66 0.95 -1.13 28.84
C LEU A 66 -0.22 -1.83 28.16
N GLY A 67 -0.28 -3.16 28.30
CA GLY A 67 -1.33 -3.99 27.75
C GLY A 67 -0.94 -5.45 27.79
N ALA A 68 -1.84 -6.28 28.33
CA ALA A 68 -1.70 -7.73 28.34
C ALA A 68 -1.71 -8.29 26.90
N ASN A 69 -0.81 -9.23 26.56
CA ASN A 69 -0.66 -9.80 25.22
C ASN A 69 -0.72 -11.34 25.15
N GLY A 70 -1.01 -12.01 26.26
CA GLY A 70 -1.11 -13.46 26.39
C GLY A 70 0.19 -14.15 26.81
N ILE A 71 1.31 -13.43 26.89
CA ILE A 71 2.61 -13.94 27.35
C ILE A 71 2.78 -13.63 28.83
N GLN A 72 3.35 -14.55 29.59
CA GLN A 72 3.66 -14.30 30.99
C GLN A 72 4.77 -13.26 31.12
N ASP A 73 4.46 -12.19 31.84
CA ASP A 73 5.45 -11.22 32.28
C ASP A 73 6.44 -11.85 33.25
N ILE A 74 7.67 -11.34 33.22
CA ILE A 74 8.64 -11.55 34.26
C ILE A 74 8.32 -10.59 35.40
N ARG A 75 8.18 -11.16 36.61
CA ARG A 75 8.04 -10.38 37.83
C ARG A 75 9.38 -10.16 38.52
N ILE A 76 9.60 -8.93 38.98
CA ILE A 76 10.66 -8.55 39.91
C ILE A 76 10.04 -7.95 41.17
N ASP A 77 10.43 -8.45 42.33
CA ASP A 77 10.11 -7.84 43.61
C ASP A 77 11.21 -6.83 43.97
N VAL A 78 10.83 -5.59 44.26
CA VAL A 78 11.74 -4.51 44.65
C VAL A 78 11.41 -4.07 46.08
N VAL A 79 12.42 -3.98 46.94
CA VAL A 79 12.31 -3.53 48.33
C VAL A 79 13.18 -2.30 48.56
N GLY A 80 12.71 -1.35 49.37
CA GLY A 80 13.45 -0.12 49.70
C GLY A 80 13.35 0.99 48.65
N ILE A 81 12.36 0.89 47.74
CA ILE A 81 12.07 1.88 46.71
C ILE A 81 10.98 2.86 47.20
N PRO A 82 11.17 4.19 47.09
CA PRO A 82 10.19 5.16 47.58
C PRO A 82 9.04 5.36 46.59
N VAL A 83 8.24 4.31 46.34
CA VAL A 83 7.25 4.22 45.25
C VAL A 83 6.31 5.42 45.09
N GLY A 84 5.93 6.10 46.18
CA GLY A 84 5.08 7.30 46.14
C GLY A 84 5.79 8.59 45.69
N GLN A 85 7.10 8.53 45.44
CA GLN A 85 7.94 9.66 45.04
C GLN A 85 8.72 9.37 43.74
N VAL A 86 8.63 8.16 43.19
CA VAL A 86 9.35 7.78 41.97
C VAL A 86 8.68 8.43 40.76
N SER A 87 9.46 9.15 39.96
CA SER A 87 9.01 9.76 38.70
C SER A 87 9.33 8.92 37.47
N SER A 88 10.30 8.01 37.56
CA SER A 88 10.67 7.10 36.48
C SER A 88 11.39 5.87 37.00
N ILE A 89 11.19 4.75 36.30
CA ILE A 89 11.95 3.51 36.45
C ILE A 89 12.50 3.13 35.07
N VAL A 90 13.75 2.68 35.02
CA VAL A 90 14.37 2.09 33.83
C VAL A 90 15.01 0.77 34.22
N LEU A 91 14.61 -0.32 33.57
CA LEU A 91 15.21 -1.63 33.70
C LEU A 91 16.07 -1.90 32.46
N LYS A 92 17.32 -2.33 32.64
CA LYS A 92 18.21 -2.71 31.53
C LYS A 92 18.74 -4.11 31.74
N GLY A 93 18.64 -4.94 30.71
CA GLY A 93 19.29 -6.26 30.71
C GLY A 93 20.72 -6.13 30.20
N HIS A 94 21.68 -6.77 30.88
CA HIS A 94 23.05 -6.82 30.36
C HIS A 94 23.05 -7.59 29.03
N GLY A 95 23.68 -7.04 27.99
CA GLY A 95 23.61 -7.57 26.62
C GLY A 95 22.38 -7.15 25.80
N GLY A 96 21.49 -6.29 26.32
CA GLY A 96 20.41 -5.66 25.56
C GLY A 96 19.04 -5.68 26.23
N GLY A 97 18.10 -4.90 25.69
CA GLY A 97 16.74 -4.75 26.26
C GLY A 97 16.66 -3.61 27.26
N GLU A 98 15.64 -2.78 27.10
CA GLU A 98 15.37 -1.64 27.97
C GLU A 98 13.85 -1.49 28.16
N TRP A 99 13.44 -1.45 29.43
CA TRP A 99 12.06 -1.26 29.83
C TRP A 99 11.93 -0.06 30.73
N GLN A 100 10.78 0.62 30.66
CA GLN A 100 10.58 1.89 31.35
C GLN A 100 9.18 2.00 31.94
N TRP A 101 9.06 2.70 33.07
CA TRP A 101 7.79 3.10 33.68
C TRP A 101 7.83 4.56 34.13
N ALA A 102 6.70 5.25 33.99
CA ALA A 102 6.48 6.60 34.50
C ALA A 102 5.00 6.76 34.91
N PRO A 103 4.69 7.57 35.94
CA PRO A 103 3.34 7.68 36.53
C PRO A 103 2.28 8.34 35.62
N ASN A 104 2.68 9.13 34.63
CA ASN A 104 1.77 9.90 33.76
C ASN A 104 1.77 9.46 32.28
N GLY A 105 2.29 8.27 31.96
CA GLY A 105 2.29 7.73 30.59
C GLY A 105 3.64 7.74 29.86
N MET A 106 3.58 7.45 28.55
CA MET A 106 4.57 6.70 27.77
C MET A 106 6.06 7.11 27.93
N PRO A 107 6.96 6.15 28.16
CA PRO A 107 8.39 6.37 28.12
C PRO A 107 8.90 6.57 26.68
N PRO A 108 9.83 7.50 26.42
CA PRO A 108 10.21 7.92 25.06
C PRO A 108 11.11 6.95 24.26
N GLY A 109 11.39 5.73 24.74
CA GLY A 109 12.32 4.84 24.00
C GLY A 109 12.51 3.40 24.45
N GLY A 110 11.69 2.86 25.37
CA GLY A 110 11.78 1.47 25.86
C GLY A 110 10.42 0.80 26.01
N TRP A 111 10.40 -0.54 26.16
CA TRP A 111 9.16 -1.28 26.37
C TRP A 111 8.57 -0.99 27.77
N ALA A 112 7.26 -1.11 27.93
CA ALA A 112 6.58 -0.71 29.17
C ALA A 112 6.87 -1.69 30.32
N ILE A 113 6.99 -1.16 31.53
CA ILE A 113 6.95 -1.92 32.80
C ILE A 113 5.60 -1.66 33.45
N HIS A 114 4.89 -2.69 33.91
CA HIS A 114 3.76 -2.52 34.82
C HIS A 114 4.27 -2.52 36.27
N MET A 115 3.91 -1.50 37.05
CA MET A 115 4.30 -1.39 38.46
C MET A 115 3.07 -1.51 39.36
N ILE A 116 3.13 -2.44 40.31
CA ILE A 116 2.19 -2.53 41.44
C ILE A 116 2.92 -2.02 42.70
N PRO A 117 2.71 -0.76 43.11
CA PRO A 117 3.37 -0.20 44.28
C PRO A 117 2.70 -0.61 45.60
N ASP A 118 3.51 -0.81 46.63
CA ASP A 118 3.09 -0.88 48.03
C ASP A 118 3.85 0.19 48.83
N ALA A 119 3.22 1.36 48.92
CA ALA A 119 3.80 2.52 49.58
C ALA A 119 3.97 2.34 51.09
N ALA A 120 3.14 1.50 51.73
CA ALA A 120 3.21 1.24 53.16
C ALA A 120 4.49 0.48 53.52
N ASN A 121 4.89 -0.47 52.67
CA ASN A 121 6.07 -1.31 52.88
C ASN A 121 7.31 -0.85 52.10
N GLN A 122 7.19 0.22 51.29
CA GLN A 122 8.26 0.69 50.39
C GLN A 122 8.74 -0.41 49.45
N THR A 123 7.78 -1.17 48.90
CA THR A 123 8.03 -2.25 47.95
C THR A 123 7.28 -1.99 46.64
N ALA A 124 7.74 -2.64 45.56
CA ALA A 124 7.06 -2.64 44.28
C ALA A 124 7.18 -4.03 43.65
N GLN A 125 6.15 -4.45 42.93
CA GLN A 125 6.26 -5.53 41.96
C GLN A 125 6.34 -4.89 40.58
N LEU A 126 7.35 -5.26 39.80
CA LEU A 126 7.55 -4.81 38.43
C LEU A 126 7.33 -5.99 37.50
N PHE A 127 6.52 -5.80 36.47
CA PHE A 127 6.23 -6.79 35.45
C PHE A 127 6.68 -6.28 34.09
N PHE A 128 7.38 -7.11 33.32
CA PHE A 128 7.88 -6.78 31.99
C PHE A 128 8.05 -8.04 31.14
N GLU A 129 7.95 -7.89 29.83
CA GLU A 129 8.16 -8.99 28.89
C GLU A 129 9.58 -8.96 28.29
N SER A 130 10.31 -10.09 28.33
CA SER A 130 11.62 -10.15 27.68
C SER A 130 11.52 -10.40 26.17
N GLY A 131 12.48 -9.84 25.42
CA GLY A 131 12.63 -10.03 23.99
C GLY A 131 13.39 -11.31 23.61
N GLN A 132 13.90 -12.05 24.60
CA GLN A 132 14.80 -13.18 24.40
C GLN A 132 14.69 -14.19 25.54
N GLU A 133 15.21 -15.40 25.31
CA GLU A 133 15.32 -16.41 26.36
C GLU A 133 16.28 -15.93 27.45
N GLU A 134 15.75 -15.84 28.66
CA GLU A 134 16.51 -15.42 29.83
C GLU A 134 17.12 -16.67 30.46
N ASN A 135 18.43 -16.64 30.65
CA ASN A 135 19.21 -17.77 31.19
C ASN A 135 20.06 -17.35 32.40
N GLY A 136 19.60 -16.34 33.14
CA GLY A 136 20.27 -15.84 34.35
C GLY A 136 21.20 -14.64 34.15
N ARG A 137 21.04 -13.86 33.07
CA ARG A 137 21.84 -12.63 32.88
C ARG A 137 21.51 -11.57 33.94
N GLU A 138 22.46 -10.68 34.22
CA GLU A 138 22.28 -9.60 35.18
C GLU A 138 21.41 -8.47 34.62
N PHE A 139 20.65 -7.81 35.50
CA PHE A 139 19.83 -6.66 35.20
C PHE A 139 20.20 -5.47 36.09
N GLU A 140 20.13 -4.28 35.52
CA GLU A 140 20.23 -3.01 36.24
C GLU A 140 18.84 -2.37 36.33
N LEU A 141 18.37 -2.14 37.55
CA LEU A 141 17.15 -1.36 37.82
C LEU A 141 17.55 0.04 38.29
N LYS A 142 17.12 1.06 37.54
CA LYS A 142 17.31 2.47 37.85
C LYS A 142 15.99 3.13 38.21
N TRP A 143 16.02 4.08 39.13
CA TRP A 143 14.86 4.92 39.41
C TRP A 143 15.26 6.34 39.76
N THR A 144 14.35 7.28 39.47
CA THR A 144 14.53 8.70 39.76
C THR A 144 13.42 9.17 40.69
N VAL A 145 13.80 10.01 41.65
CA VAL A 145 12.89 10.79 42.49
C VAL A 145 13.13 12.26 42.16
N PRO A 146 12.09 13.09 41.93
CA PRO A 146 12.28 14.50 41.61
C PRO A 146 13.20 15.21 42.62
N GLY A 147 14.22 15.89 42.11
CA GLY A 147 15.20 16.62 42.92
C GLY A 147 16.26 15.76 43.63
N GLN A 148 16.36 14.46 43.33
CA GLN A 148 17.41 13.58 43.85
C GLN A 148 18.23 12.96 42.71
N PRO A 149 19.52 12.59 42.95
CA PRO A 149 20.29 11.81 41.99
C PRO A 149 19.62 10.49 41.63
N GLU A 150 19.80 10.03 40.39
CA GLU A 150 19.42 8.68 39.96
C GLU A 150 20.04 7.64 40.88
N ARG A 151 19.28 6.59 41.19
CA ARG A 151 19.76 5.44 41.95
C ARG A 151 19.63 4.19 41.11
N SER A 152 20.51 3.22 41.35
CA SER A 152 20.47 1.93 40.68
C SER A 152 20.77 0.77 41.62
N VAL A 153 20.30 -0.42 41.24
CA VAL A 153 20.65 -1.70 41.85
C VAL A 153 20.84 -2.73 40.75
N TYR A 154 21.85 -3.60 40.92
CA TYR A 154 22.11 -4.73 40.04
C TYR A 154 21.61 -6.01 40.72
N PHE A 155 21.02 -6.90 39.95
CA PHE A 155 20.54 -8.18 40.45
C PHE A 155 20.62 -9.25 39.37
N PRO A 156 20.90 -10.51 39.73
CA PRO A 156 20.90 -11.60 38.78
C PRO A 156 19.46 -11.88 38.32
N GLY A 157 19.28 -12.01 37.01
CA GLY A 157 18.07 -12.57 36.43
C GLY A 157 18.00 -14.08 36.62
N GLY A 158 16.96 -14.69 36.07
CA GLY A 158 16.74 -16.14 36.12
C GLY A 158 16.31 -16.69 34.77
N LYS A 159 15.71 -17.88 34.78
CA LYS A 159 15.11 -18.47 33.58
C LYS A 159 13.76 -17.84 33.27
N ALA A 160 13.55 -17.41 32.03
CA ALA A 160 12.24 -17.05 31.49
C ALA A 160 12.21 -17.28 29.98
N ASP A 161 11.07 -17.75 29.51
CA ASP A 161 10.82 -18.02 28.10
C ASP A 161 9.95 -16.89 27.53
N PRO A 162 10.46 -16.09 26.56
CA PRO A 162 9.78 -14.94 26.01
C PRO A 162 8.53 -15.30 25.19
N THR A 163 8.19 -16.58 25.08
CA THR A 163 7.02 -17.10 24.36
C THR A 163 6.03 -17.84 25.26
N ARG A 164 6.29 -17.89 26.58
CA ARG A 164 5.49 -18.70 27.52
C ARG A 164 4.08 -18.11 27.71
N PRO A 165 3.00 -18.84 27.36
CA PRO A 165 1.64 -18.32 27.48
C PRO A 165 1.14 -18.30 28.93
N VAL A 166 0.18 -17.40 29.22
CA VAL A 166 -0.60 -17.43 30.46
C VAL A 166 -1.48 -18.69 30.51
N ALA A 167 -1.58 -19.35 31.67
CA ALA A 167 -2.29 -20.63 31.79
C ALA A 167 -3.78 -20.59 31.39
N SER A 168 -4.43 -19.42 31.42
CA SER A 168 -5.81 -19.21 30.98
C SER A 168 -5.99 -19.02 29.48
N ALA A 169 -4.92 -18.98 28.68
CA ALA A 169 -4.93 -18.72 27.23
C ALA A 169 -4.85 -20.00 26.37
N ARG A 170 -5.39 -21.13 26.86
CA ARG A 170 -5.48 -22.35 26.05
C ARG A 170 -6.61 -22.21 25.05
N ILE A 171 -6.29 -22.45 23.77
CA ILE A 171 -7.31 -22.58 22.74
C ILE A 171 -8.06 -23.90 22.90
N ALA A 172 -9.29 -23.94 22.41
CA ALA A 172 -10.02 -25.19 22.21
C ALA A 172 -10.38 -25.31 20.73
N ALA A 173 -10.24 -26.51 20.19
CA ALA A 173 -10.53 -26.83 18.80
C ALA A 173 -11.64 -27.88 18.71
N ARG A 174 -12.58 -27.68 17.79
CA ARG A 174 -13.73 -28.58 17.60
C ARG A 174 -13.92 -28.86 16.11
N TRP A 175 -13.98 -30.13 15.74
CA TRP A 175 -14.32 -30.53 14.38
C TRP A 175 -15.78 -30.18 14.07
N ILE A 176 -15.98 -29.41 13.01
CA ILE A 176 -17.30 -29.18 12.41
C ILE A 176 -17.46 -30.07 11.17
N GLY A 177 -16.38 -30.26 10.41
CA GLY A 177 -16.39 -30.99 9.15
C GLY A 177 -16.99 -30.15 8.02
N GLN A 178 -17.57 -30.84 7.04
CA GLN A 178 -18.30 -30.22 5.94
C GLN A 178 -19.70 -29.80 6.41
N GLU A 179 -19.97 -28.49 6.43
CA GLU A 179 -21.20 -27.92 7.00
C GLU A 179 -22.41 -28.05 6.06
N ASN A 180 -23.36 -28.92 6.44
CA ASN A 180 -24.63 -29.02 5.72
C ASN A 180 -25.39 -27.68 5.72
N GLY A 181 -25.63 -27.13 4.52
CA GLY A 181 -26.38 -25.88 4.32
C GLY A 181 -25.53 -24.60 4.34
N LYS A 182 -24.24 -24.69 4.67
CA LYS A 182 -23.27 -23.59 4.57
C LYS A 182 -21.91 -24.11 4.04
N PRO A 183 -21.90 -24.70 2.82
CA PRO A 183 -20.67 -25.21 2.24
C PRO A 183 -19.67 -24.06 2.06
N VAL A 184 -18.38 -24.34 2.27
CA VAL A 184 -17.28 -23.38 2.15
C VAL A 184 -16.19 -24.00 1.28
N ASP A 185 -15.57 -23.16 0.46
CA ASP A 185 -14.46 -23.51 -0.43
C ASP A 185 -13.61 -22.27 -0.59
N ILE A 186 -12.51 -22.25 0.17
CA ILE A 186 -11.54 -21.15 0.20
C ILE A 186 -10.10 -21.66 0.25
N THR A 187 -9.89 -22.98 0.27
CA THR A 187 -8.57 -23.60 0.26
C THR A 187 -8.51 -24.81 -0.69
N ASN A 188 -7.38 -25.51 -0.71
CA ASN A 188 -7.11 -26.65 -1.59
C ASN A 188 -6.01 -27.56 -0.98
N PRO A 189 -5.85 -28.82 -1.44
CA PRO A 189 -4.85 -29.76 -0.94
C PRO A 189 -3.45 -29.49 -1.54
N SER A 190 -3.04 -28.23 -1.57
CA SER A 190 -1.70 -27.79 -1.95
C SER A 190 -1.27 -26.58 -1.10
N PRO A 191 0.00 -26.16 -1.15
CA PRO A 191 0.47 -24.97 -0.45
C PRO A 191 -0.10 -23.64 -0.94
N ALA A 192 -0.69 -23.62 -2.14
CA ALA A 192 -1.21 -22.41 -2.76
C ALA A 192 -2.59 -22.03 -2.20
N VAL A 193 -2.98 -20.76 -2.30
CA VAL A 193 -4.23 -20.26 -1.68
C VAL A 193 -5.47 -20.46 -2.54
N GLY A 194 -6.63 -20.30 -1.91
CA GLY A 194 -7.90 -20.12 -2.62
C GLY A 194 -8.61 -21.42 -2.98
N PRO A 195 -9.88 -21.30 -3.42
CA PRO A 195 -10.76 -22.42 -3.72
C PRO A 195 -10.25 -23.33 -4.83
N ASP A 196 -10.63 -24.60 -4.78
CA ASP A 196 -10.43 -25.59 -5.84
C ASP A 196 -11.73 -26.14 -6.46
N GLY A 197 -12.89 -25.73 -5.93
CA GLY A 197 -14.20 -26.21 -6.36
C GLY A 197 -14.70 -27.43 -5.59
N LEU A 198 -14.01 -27.85 -4.53
CA LEU A 198 -14.41 -28.91 -3.61
C LEU A 198 -14.76 -28.31 -2.24
N GLU A 199 -15.69 -28.93 -1.53
CA GLU A 199 -16.14 -28.45 -0.22
C GLU A 199 -15.09 -28.76 0.86
N ASP A 200 -14.65 -27.70 1.55
CA ASP A 200 -13.68 -27.76 2.63
C ASP A 200 -14.30 -28.22 3.96
N ALA A 201 -13.46 -28.68 4.87
CA ALA A 201 -13.83 -28.95 6.26
C ALA A 201 -13.51 -27.76 7.17
N VAL A 202 -14.28 -27.62 8.25
CA VAL A 202 -14.11 -26.55 9.23
C VAL A 202 -13.73 -27.12 10.59
N ILE A 203 -12.74 -26.48 11.23
CA ILE A 203 -12.43 -26.59 12.65
C ILE A 203 -12.82 -25.26 13.31
N GLU A 204 -13.69 -25.31 14.31
CA GLU A 204 -13.97 -24.14 15.14
C GLU A 204 -12.89 -24.00 16.20
N LEU A 205 -12.29 -22.81 16.28
CA LEU A 205 -11.34 -22.42 17.32
C LEU A 205 -12.02 -21.46 18.30
N SER A 206 -11.73 -21.61 19.57
CA SER A 206 -12.21 -20.73 20.65
C SER A 206 -11.12 -20.48 21.68
N GLY A 207 -11.26 -19.41 22.46
CA GLY A 207 -10.23 -18.98 23.41
C GLY A 207 -9.06 -18.24 22.74
N LEU A 208 -9.30 -17.67 21.55
CA LEU A 208 -8.31 -16.84 20.85
C LEU A 208 -8.13 -15.50 21.56
N SER A 209 -6.91 -14.94 21.51
CA SER A 209 -6.63 -13.57 21.97
C SER A 209 -7.42 -12.55 21.16
N ASP A 210 -8.09 -11.61 21.82
CA ASP A 210 -8.77 -10.47 21.21
C ASP A 210 -7.85 -9.25 20.99
N ARG A 211 -6.59 -9.37 21.43
CA ARG A 211 -5.58 -8.30 21.38
C ARG A 211 -4.37 -8.64 20.54
N ASP A 212 -4.07 -9.93 20.40
CA ASP A 212 -2.93 -10.42 19.64
C ASP A 212 -3.39 -11.09 18.34
N GLU A 213 -2.74 -10.74 17.24
CA GLU A 213 -3.09 -11.23 15.91
C GLU A 213 -2.55 -12.66 15.75
N VAL A 214 -3.35 -13.55 15.17
CA VAL A 214 -2.89 -14.90 14.86
C VAL A 214 -1.96 -14.82 13.65
N ALA A 215 -0.69 -15.15 13.85
CA ALA A 215 0.33 -15.10 12.81
C ALA A 215 0.40 -16.40 11.99
N ALA A 216 0.16 -17.55 12.62
CA ALA A 216 0.15 -18.84 11.94
C ALA A 216 -0.69 -19.89 12.70
N VAL A 217 -1.21 -20.87 11.97
CA VAL A 217 -1.79 -22.10 12.52
C VAL A 217 -1.23 -23.29 11.75
N GLU A 218 -0.72 -24.31 12.45
CA GLU A 218 -0.34 -25.60 11.88
C GLU A 218 -1.35 -26.65 12.38
N VAL A 219 -1.82 -27.53 11.48
CA VAL A 219 -2.66 -28.68 11.84
C VAL A 219 -1.98 -29.95 11.37
N ARG A 220 -1.76 -30.93 12.26
CA ARG A 220 -1.08 -32.19 11.94
C ARG A 220 -1.91 -33.38 12.34
N SER A 221 -1.95 -34.40 11.49
CA SER A 221 -2.45 -35.72 11.90
C SER A 221 -1.44 -36.45 12.78
N GLU A 222 -1.91 -37.36 13.63
CA GLU A 222 -1.07 -38.13 14.56
C GLU A 222 0.06 -38.95 13.88
N ASP A 223 -0.09 -39.29 12.60
CA ASP A 223 0.90 -39.98 11.78
C ASP A 223 1.76 -39.04 10.91
N ASP A 224 1.59 -37.72 11.08
CA ASP A 224 2.21 -36.63 10.31
C ASP A 224 2.00 -36.75 8.78
N LYS A 225 1.02 -37.57 8.37
CA LYS A 225 0.71 -37.81 6.97
C LYS A 225 0.02 -36.62 6.33
N TYR A 226 -0.83 -35.93 7.09
CA TYR A 226 -1.55 -34.75 6.65
C TYR A 226 -1.15 -33.56 7.50
N HIS A 227 -0.81 -32.47 6.81
CA HIS A 227 -0.32 -31.25 7.43
C HIS A 227 -0.90 -30.06 6.69
N TRP A 228 -1.53 -29.15 7.43
CA TRP A 228 -2.07 -27.89 6.91
C TRP A 228 -1.45 -26.70 7.61
N SER A 229 -1.40 -25.56 6.92
CA SER A 229 -0.86 -24.32 7.45
C SER A 229 -1.66 -23.08 7.01
N PHE A 230 -1.97 -22.23 7.99
CA PHE A 230 -2.36 -20.83 7.82
C PHE A 230 -1.17 -19.93 8.18
N GLY A 231 -1.08 -18.76 7.53
CA GLY A 231 0.02 -17.80 7.69
C GLY A 231 1.13 -18.02 6.66
N VAL A 232 2.38 -17.74 7.05
CA VAL A 232 3.55 -18.05 6.21
C VAL A 232 3.70 -19.58 6.10
N ASN A 233 3.71 -20.12 4.87
CA ASN A 233 3.76 -21.56 4.60
C ASN A 233 5.07 -21.99 3.90
N PRO A 234 6.25 -21.73 4.49
CA PRO A 234 7.53 -22.01 3.83
C PRO A 234 7.85 -23.51 3.73
N LYS A 235 7.17 -24.36 4.53
CA LYS A 235 7.36 -25.82 4.51
C LYS A 235 6.54 -26.52 3.42
N GLY A 236 5.66 -25.80 2.73
CA GLY A 236 4.79 -26.39 1.72
C GLY A 236 3.77 -27.38 2.27
N ALA A 237 3.19 -27.11 3.46
CA ALA A 237 2.02 -27.83 3.94
C ALA A 237 0.79 -27.51 3.08
N TRP A 238 -0.29 -28.27 3.18
CA TRP A 238 -1.54 -27.88 2.51
C TRP A 238 -2.09 -26.58 3.09
N ASN A 239 -2.81 -25.82 2.29
CA ASN A 239 -3.29 -24.53 2.71
C ASN A 239 -4.44 -24.68 3.71
N ALA A 240 -4.43 -23.82 4.74
CA ALA A 240 -5.58 -23.55 5.58
C ALA A 240 -5.82 -22.03 5.63
N GLU A 241 -7.08 -21.65 5.82
CA GLU A 241 -7.49 -20.26 5.96
C GLU A 241 -8.22 -20.05 7.28
N LEU A 242 -7.85 -18.98 8.00
CA LEU A 242 -8.44 -18.61 9.28
C LEU A 242 -9.43 -17.46 9.06
N VAL A 243 -10.71 -17.71 9.31
CA VAL A 243 -11.78 -16.73 9.22
C VAL A 243 -12.18 -16.28 10.63
N ARG A 244 -11.92 -15.00 10.94
CA ARG A 244 -12.27 -14.33 12.21
C ARG A 244 -13.21 -13.18 11.93
N GLU A 245 -14.45 -13.30 12.36
CA GLU A 245 -15.46 -12.25 12.19
C GLU A 245 -16.09 -11.88 13.54
N PRO A 246 -15.84 -10.66 14.07
CA PRO A 246 -14.89 -9.65 13.57
C PRO A 246 -13.40 -10.09 13.68
N LYS A 247 -12.46 -9.35 13.07
CA LYS A 247 -11.02 -9.66 12.98
C LYS A 247 -10.36 -10.14 14.30
N ASN A 248 -10.80 -9.61 15.43
CA ASN A 248 -10.28 -9.95 16.77
C ASN A 248 -11.24 -10.79 17.61
N SER A 249 -12.16 -11.54 16.98
CA SER A 249 -13.09 -12.41 17.70
C SER A 249 -12.33 -13.47 18.51
N PRO A 250 -12.74 -13.76 19.76
CA PRO A 250 -12.17 -14.86 20.55
C PRO A 250 -12.51 -16.25 19.97
N THR A 251 -13.29 -16.30 18.90
CA THR A 251 -13.59 -17.49 18.10
C THR A 251 -13.19 -17.31 16.64
N ALA A 252 -12.86 -18.41 15.96
CA ALA A 252 -12.57 -18.43 14.53
C ALA A 252 -13.03 -19.73 13.88
N ARG A 253 -13.16 -19.70 12.55
CA ARG A 253 -13.26 -20.89 11.71
C ARG A 253 -11.92 -21.09 11.02
N LEU A 254 -11.27 -22.22 11.25
CA LEU A 254 -10.11 -22.67 10.48
C LEU A 254 -10.61 -23.63 9.39
N VAL A 255 -10.46 -23.23 8.14
CA VAL A 255 -10.96 -23.96 6.96
C VAL A 255 -9.80 -24.70 6.31
N LEU A 256 -9.97 -25.99 6.03
CA LEU A 256 -8.95 -26.87 5.49
C LEU A 256 -9.52 -27.82 4.43
N ALA A 257 -8.73 -28.12 3.41
CA ALA A 257 -9.10 -29.09 2.39
C ALA A 257 -9.02 -30.51 2.95
N LEU A 258 -10.01 -31.35 2.64
CA LEU A 258 -9.96 -32.77 2.98
C LEU A 258 -8.98 -33.52 2.06
N PRO A 259 -8.33 -34.60 2.56
CA PRO A 259 -7.53 -35.46 1.71
C PRO A 259 -8.33 -36.00 0.53
N PRO A 260 -7.74 -36.04 -0.68
CA PRO A 260 -8.37 -36.66 -1.84
C PRO A 260 -8.73 -38.12 -1.55
N LYS A 261 -9.78 -38.65 -2.19
CA LYS A 261 -10.33 -39.98 -1.87
C LYS A 261 -9.32 -41.13 -1.93
N ASN A 262 -8.31 -41.01 -2.80
CA ASN A 262 -7.23 -41.98 -2.96
C ASN A 262 -6.10 -41.88 -1.92
N SER A 263 -6.11 -40.85 -1.07
CA SER A 263 -5.08 -40.60 -0.05
C SER A 263 -5.43 -41.21 1.31
N GLY A 264 -6.70 -41.53 1.57
CA GLY A 264 -7.20 -42.09 2.83
C GLY A 264 -8.13 -41.13 3.58
N SER A 265 -8.84 -41.61 4.61
CA SER A 265 -9.81 -40.80 5.37
C SER A 265 -9.20 -40.10 6.60
N LEU A 266 -9.81 -38.99 7.01
CA LEU A 266 -9.58 -38.33 8.31
C LEU A 266 -10.45 -38.88 9.44
N ASP A 267 -11.43 -39.72 9.14
CA ASP A 267 -12.38 -40.21 10.14
C ASP A 267 -11.67 -40.83 11.35
N ASP A 268 -12.04 -40.36 12.54
CA ASP A 268 -11.53 -40.79 13.85
C ASP A 268 -10.03 -40.54 14.08
N ARG A 269 -9.35 -39.80 13.21
CA ARG A 269 -7.94 -39.42 13.39
C ARG A 269 -7.80 -38.29 14.39
N LYS A 270 -6.78 -38.38 15.24
CA LYS A 270 -6.37 -37.26 16.09
C LYS A 270 -5.64 -36.20 15.26
N LEU A 271 -6.02 -34.94 15.47
CA LEU A 271 -5.35 -33.78 14.92
C LEU A 271 -4.82 -32.90 16.05
N GLU A 272 -3.57 -32.50 15.93
CA GLU A 272 -2.93 -31.46 16.76
C GLU A 272 -3.07 -30.12 16.03
N VAL A 273 -3.60 -29.11 16.72
CA VAL A 273 -3.69 -27.72 16.24
C VAL A 273 -2.72 -26.89 17.05
N ARG A 274 -1.70 -26.33 16.38
CA ARG A 274 -0.71 -25.44 16.98
C ARG A 274 -0.86 -24.04 16.41
N LEU A 275 -1.22 -23.09 17.27
CA LEU A 275 -1.41 -21.70 16.91
C LEU A 275 -0.26 -20.85 17.43
N ARG A 276 0.21 -19.92 16.60
CA ARG A 276 1.20 -18.91 16.97
C ARG A 276 0.67 -17.51 16.71
N TYR A 277 0.80 -16.63 17.70
CA TYR A 277 0.44 -15.22 17.59
C TYR A 277 1.60 -14.34 17.09
N ALA A 278 1.32 -13.09 16.76
CA ALA A 278 2.31 -12.10 16.32
C ALA A 278 3.33 -11.75 17.42
N SER A 279 2.97 -11.93 18.70
CA SER A 279 3.91 -11.84 19.84
C SER A 279 4.92 -13.01 19.91
N GLU A 280 4.76 -14.02 19.04
CA GLU A 280 5.39 -15.35 19.09
C GLU A 280 4.85 -16.27 20.21
N ALA A 281 3.81 -15.88 20.94
CA ALA A 281 3.11 -16.78 21.85
C ALA A 281 2.56 -18.01 21.11
N VAL A 282 2.74 -19.19 21.69
CA VAL A 282 2.27 -20.46 21.12
C VAL A 282 1.24 -21.10 22.04
N THR A 283 0.17 -21.62 21.46
CA THR A 283 -0.89 -22.37 22.16
C THR A 283 -1.35 -23.54 21.30
N GLU A 284 -1.79 -24.60 21.94
CA GLU A 284 -2.04 -25.89 21.30
C GLU A 284 -3.38 -26.47 21.77
N ALA A 285 -4.05 -27.20 20.88
CA ALA A 285 -5.24 -27.99 21.17
C ALA A 285 -5.28 -29.27 20.35
N ASP A 286 -5.76 -30.34 20.95
CA ASP A 286 -6.05 -31.58 20.26
C ASP A 286 -7.54 -31.69 19.93
N LEU A 287 -7.86 -32.32 18.80
CA LEU A 287 -9.20 -32.76 18.47
C LEU A 287 -9.18 -34.13 17.78
N VAL A 288 -10.35 -34.74 17.64
CA VAL A 288 -10.57 -35.89 16.77
C VAL A 288 -11.38 -35.43 15.56
N ALA A 289 -10.87 -35.70 14.36
CA ALA A 289 -11.59 -35.40 13.13
C ALA A 289 -12.80 -36.34 12.98
N GLY A 290 -13.93 -35.76 12.61
CA GLY A 290 -15.16 -36.50 12.29
C GLY A 290 -15.29 -36.80 10.81
N GLY A 291 -16.43 -37.42 10.45
CA GLY A 291 -16.81 -37.77 9.09
C GLY A 291 -16.66 -36.63 8.06
N GLY A 292 -16.12 -36.94 6.89
CA GLY A 292 -16.07 -36.03 5.73
C GLY A 292 -16.16 -36.77 4.40
N VAL A 293 -16.71 -36.14 3.37
CA VAL A 293 -16.75 -36.70 2.01
C VAL A 293 -15.61 -36.09 1.20
N ALA A 294 -14.58 -36.90 0.97
CA ALA A 294 -13.49 -36.54 0.06
C ALA A 294 -14.03 -36.25 -1.35
N ASP A 295 -13.46 -35.25 -2.01
CA ASP A 295 -13.83 -34.81 -3.36
C ASP A 295 -15.31 -34.40 -3.52
N LYS A 296 -15.97 -33.97 -2.45
CA LYS A 296 -17.34 -33.45 -2.51
C LYS A 296 -17.34 -32.14 -3.30
N PRO A 297 -18.02 -32.05 -4.46
CA PRO A 297 -17.98 -30.85 -5.28
C PRO A 297 -18.76 -29.71 -4.62
N MET A 298 -18.24 -28.49 -4.73
CA MET A 298 -18.99 -27.31 -4.35
C MET A 298 -20.18 -27.10 -5.30
N PRO A 299 -21.35 -26.71 -4.76
CA PRO A 299 -22.43 -26.21 -5.58
C PRO A 299 -21.96 -25.01 -6.41
N SER A 300 -22.02 -25.13 -7.74
CA SER A 300 -21.65 -24.01 -8.62
C SER A 300 -22.63 -22.86 -8.43
N LEU A 301 -22.10 -21.65 -8.29
CA LEU A 301 -22.93 -20.45 -8.31
C LEU A 301 -23.55 -20.29 -9.70
N PRO A 302 -24.84 -19.91 -9.78
CA PRO A 302 -25.50 -19.76 -11.07
C PRO A 302 -24.87 -18.62 -11.87
N LEU A 303 -24.65 -18.85 -13.17
CA LEU A 303 -24.28 -17.78 -14.08
C LEU A 303 -25.42 -16.74 -14.17
N PRO A 304 -25.12 -15.43 -14.16
CA PRO A 304 -26.10 -14.41 -14.49
C PRO A 304 -26.74 -14.70 -15.84
N LYS A 305 -28.07 -14.50 -15.92
CA LYS A 305 -28.79 -14.68 -17.18
C LYS A 305 -28.37 -13.57 -18.16
N VAL A 306 -27.71 -13.93 -19.24
CA VAL A 306 -27.35 -13.01 -20.33
C VAL A 306 -28.32 -13.20 -21.49
N THR A 307 -28.95 -12.12 -21.92
CA THR A 307 -29.87 -12.12 -23.07
C THR A 307 -29.12 -11.62 -24.31
N ALA A 308 -29.26 -12.35 -25.41
CA ALA A 308 -28.69 -11.95 -26.70
C ALA A 308 -29.24 -10.56 -27.11
N SER A 309 -28.37 -9.56 -27.10
CA SER A 309 -28.75 -8.17 -27.34
C SER A 309 -28.60 -7.81 -28.82
N LYS A 310 -29.64 -7.22 -29.42
CA LYS A 310 -29.55 -6.56 -30.74
C LYS A 310 -29.18 -5.07 -30.62
N ILE A 311 -28.86 -4.62 -29.41
CA ILE A 311 -28.59 -3.22 -29.13
C ILE A 311 -27.29 -2.81 -29.82
N LYS A 312 -27.32 -1.62 -30.40
CA LYS A 312 -26.13 -0.97 -30.94
C LYS A 312 -25.91 0.33 -30.19
N ALA A 313 -24.65 0.62 -29.91
CA ALA A 313 -24.21 1.87 -29.33
C ALA A 313 -23.44 2.69 -30.37
N LYS A 314 -23.66 4.00 -30.37
CA LYS A 314 -23.01 4.94 -31.28
C LYS A 314 -22.50 6.15 -30.50
N TRP A 315 -21.23 6.48 -30.70
CA TRP A 315 -20.64 7.72 -30.18
C TRP A 315 -21.22 8.95 -30.89
N LEU A 316 -21.71 9.93 -30.13
CA LEU A 316 -22.22 11.20 -30.66
C LEU A 316 -21.26 12.37 -30.40
N GLY A 317 -20.23 12.17 -29.58
CA GLY A 317 -19.25 13.20 -29.24
C GLY A 317 -19.65 14.13 -28.10
N PRO A 318 -18.84 15.18 -27.86
CA PRO A 318 -19.08 16.16 -26.81
C PRO A 318 -20.43 16.88 -27.00
N ALA A 319 -21.15 17.07 -25.91
CA ALA A 319 -22.40 17.82 -25.90
C ALA A 319 -22.11 19.33 -25.95
N THR A 320 -22.78 20.06 -26.85
CA THR A 320 -22.75 21.53 -26.85
C THR A 320 -23.63 22.13 -25.75
N ARG A 321 -24.69 21.41 -25.37
CA ARG A 321 -25.55 21.68 -24.22
C ARG A 321 -25.87 20.33 -23.56
N SER A 322 -25.70 20.27 -22.25
CA SER A 322 -25.75 19.03 -21.48
C SER A 322 -26.50 19.23 -20.17
N LYS A 323 -27.23 18.21 -19.72
CA LYS A 323 -27.76 18.16 -18.36
C LYS A 323 -26.74 17.59 -17.37
N ALA A 324 -25.77 16.80 -17.85
CA ALA A 324 -24.70 16.28 -17.02
C ALA A 324 -23.65 17.35 -16.68
N GLY A 325 -23.44 18.34 -17.56
CA GLY A 325 -22.59 19.50 -17.30
C GLY A 325 -21.61 19.81 -18.44
N ALA A 326 -20.74 20.78 -18.22
CA ALA A 326 -19.70 21.14 -19.19
C ALA A 326 -18.71 19.98 -19.38
N GLY A 327 -18.35 19.69 -20.63
CA GLY A 327 -17.47 18.56 -20.98
C GLY A 327 -18.17 17.21 -21.09
N ALA A 328 -19.50 17.15 -20.94
CA ALA A 328 -20.23 15.91 -21.09
C ALA A 328 -20.18 15.34 -22.51
N VAL A 329 -20.31 14.02 -22.59
CA VAL A 329 -20.31 13.22 -23.80
C VAL A 329 -21.67 12.55 -23.96
N ARG A 330 -22.10 12.35 -25.22
CA ARG A 330 -23.32 11.60 -25.53
C ARG A 330 -23.06 10.33 -26.33
N LEU A 331 -23.86 9.31 -26.03
CA LEU A 331 -23.95 8.04 -26.73
C LEU A 331 -25.41 7.82 -27.17
N GLU A 332 -25.65 7.26 -28.34
CA GLU A 332 -26.97 6.75 -28.74
C GLU A 332 -27.00 5.22 -28.58
N LEU A 333 -28.00 4.71 -27.89
CA LEU A 333 -28.42 3.31 -27.95
C LEU A 333 -29.59 3.17 -28.92
N SER A 334 -29.56 2.12 -29.73
CA SER A 334 -30.65 1.76 -30.65
C SER A 334 -30.90 0.26 -30.63
N GLY A 335 -32.11 -0.16 -31.01
CA GLY A 335 -32.51 -1.57 -30.96
C GLY A 335 -32.85 -2.07 -29.56
N MET A 336 -33.19 -1.16 -28.64
CA MET A 336 -33.68 -1.52 -27.31
C MET A 336 -35.06 -2.16 -27.43
N ALA A 337 -35.24 -3.37 -26.93
CA ALA A 337 -36.56 -3.98 -26.91
C ALA A 337 -37.48 -3.27 -25.91
N SER A 338 -38.77 -3.19 -26.21
CA SER A 338 -39.78 -2.74 -25.24
C SER A 338 -40.01 -3.76 -24.11
N ASP A 339 -39.73 -5.04 -24.39
CA ASP A 339 -39.85 -6.16 -23.47
C ASP A 339 -38.68 -7.16 -23.69
N PRO A 340 -37.93 -7.56 -22.63
CA PRO A 340 -38.04 -7.06 -21.27
C PRO A 340 -37.60 -5.59 -21.16
N ARG A 341 -38.30 -4.84 -20.32
CA ARG A 341 -38.03 -3.42 -20.11
C ARG A 341 -36.65 -3.23 -19.46
N VAL A 342 -35.81 -2.36 -20.04
CA VAL A 342 -34.55 -1.92 -19.40
C VAL A 342 -34.86 -1.14 -18.14
N MET A 343 -34.27 -1.57 -17.02
CA MET A 343 -34.41 -0.96 -15.70
C MET A 343 -33.26 0.00 -15.42
N SER A 344 -32.00 -0.44 -15.57
CA SER A 344 -30.81 0.35 -15.30
C SER A 344 -29.76 0.20 -16.40
N ALA A 345 -28.82 1.15 -16.45
CA ALA A 345 -27.66 1.11 -17.32
C ALA A 345 -26.39 1.42 -16.53
N VAL A 346 -25.31 0.69 -16.85
CA VAL A 346 -23.97 0.89 -16.33
C VAL A 346 -23.03 1.00 -17.53
N LEU A 347 -22.29 2.09 -17.62
CA LEU A 347 -21.24 2.34 -18.60
C LEU A 347 -19.90 2.30 -17.86
N THR A 348 -18.92 1.60 -18.43
CA THR A 348 -17.57 1.51 -17.86
C THR A 348 -16.51 1.80 -18.92
N ASP A 349 -15.38 2.32 -18.48
CA ASP A 349 -14.18 2.48 -19.32
C ASP A 349 -13.06 1.49 -18.92
N PRO A 350 -12.00 1.34 -19.75
CA PRO A 350 -10.89 0.45 -19.46
C PRO A 350 -10.03 0.83 -18.24
N ALA A 351 -10.11 2.10 -17.81
CA ALA A 351 -9.41 2.62 -16.63
C ALA A 351 -10.16 2.32 -15.32
N GLY A 352 -11.40 1.84 -15.42
CA GLY A 352 -12.22 1.41 -14.30
C GLY A 352 -13.24 2.43 -13.80
N PHE A 353 -13.47 3.52 -14.55
CA PHE A 353 -14.55 4.44 -14.21
C PHE A 353 -15.91 3.80 -14.46
N ILE A 354 -16.83 3.97 -13.52
CA ILE A 354 -18.19 3.46 -13.58
C ILE A 354 -19.16 4.64 -13.63
N TYR A 355 -20.01 4.65 -14.64
CA TYR A 355 -21.12 5.59 -14.79
C TYR A 355 -22.43 4.81 -14.75
N ALA A 356 -23.31 5.09 -13.80
CA ALA A 356 -24.54 4.32 -13.66
C ALA A 356 -25.77 5.19 -13.42
N THR A 357 -26.93 4.66 -13.83
CA THR A 357 -28.21 5.25 -13.49
C THR A 357 -28.47 5.13 -11.99
N GLN A 358 -29.22 6.07 -11.40
CA GLN A 358 -29.47 6.09 -9.94
C GLN A 358 -30.13 4.82 -9.39
N ASN A 359 -30.83 4.07 -10.22
CA ASN A 359 -31.48 2.81 -9.86
C ASN A 359 -30.63 1.57 -10.15
N ALA A 360 -29.39 1.73 -10.62
CA ALA A 360 -28.46 0.62 -10.76
C ALA A 360 -28.08 0.10 -9.37
N LYS A 361 -28.09 -1.23 -9.22
CA LYS A 361 -27.54 -1.88 -8.04
C LYS A 361 -26.05 -2.10 -8.27
N SER A 362 -25.21 -1.36 -7.58
CA SER A 362 -23.76 -1.47 -7.65
C SER A 362 -23.19 -1.55 -6.24
N GLU A 363 -22.28 -2.50 -6.03
CA GLU A 363 -21.47 -2.60 -4.81
C GLU A 363 -20.26 -1.63 -4.85
N LEU A 364 -20.01 -1.04 -6.02
CA LEU A 364 -18.91 -0.12 -6.29
C LEU A 364 -19.42 1.32 -6.43
N PRO A 365 -18.63 2.33 -6.02
CA PRO A 365 -18.96 3.73 -6.25
C PRO A 365 -19.00 4.04 -7.76
N PHE A 366 -19.92 4.92 -8.16
CA PHE A 366 -20.11 5.30 -9.56
C PHE A 366 -20.46 6.78 -9.71
N GLN A 367 -20.21 7.32 -10.89
CA GLN A 367 -20.63 8.66 -11.30
C GLN A 367 -21.99 8.60 -12.01
N PRO A 368 -22.77 9.70 -12.03
CA PRO A 368 -24.08 9.69 -12.66
C PRO A 368 -24.01 9.42 -14.18
N LEU A 369 -24.87 8.50 -14.64
CA LEU A 369 -25.19 8.30 -16.06
C LEU A 369 -26.63 8.78 -16.30
N LEU A 370 -26.79 9.83 -17.10
CA LEU A 370 -28.10 10.32 -17.52
C LEU A 370 -28.61 9.52 -18.71
N VAL A 371 -29.89 9.20 -18.71
CA VAL A 371 -30.53 8.42 -19.77
C VAL A 371 -31.79 9.14 -20.23
N GLU A 372 -31.84 9.51 -21.50
CA GLU A 372 -33.00 10.13 -22.14
C GLU A 372 -33.56 9.19 -23.21
N ARG A 373 -34.77 8.69 -23.01
CA ARG A 373 -35.42 7.86 -24.03
C ARG A 373 -35.99 8.71 -25.15
N SER A 374 -35.79 8.28 -26.39
CA SER A 374 -36.38 8.86 -27.59
C SER A 374 -37.19 7.78 -28.31
N GLY A 375 -38.45 7.60 -27.91
CA GLY A 375 -39.30 6.51 -28.40
C GLY A 375 -39.13 5.21 -27.60
N THR A 376 -39.50 4.09 -28.21
CA THR A 376 -39.49 2.76 -27.56
C THR A 376 -38.19 1.99 -27.74
N ASP A 377 -37.41 2.31 -28.78
CA ASP A 377 -36.24 1.53 -29.23
C ASP A 377 -34.89 2.26 -29.14
N LYS A 378 -34.91 3.54 -28.74
CA LYS A 378 -33.70 4.36 -28.63
C LYS A 378 -33.60 5.09 -27.29
N ALA A 379 -32.35 5.29 -26.87
CA ALA A 379 -32.02 6.16 -25.76
C ALA A 379 -30.71 6.91 -26.04
N THR A 380 -30.58 8.12 -25.51
CA THR A 380 -29.31 8.82 -25.41
C THR A 380 -28.78 8.67 -23.99
N LEU A 381 -27.54 8.23 -23.87
CA LEU A 381 -26.79 8.26 -22.61
C LEU A 381 -25.92 9.51 -22.59
N GLU A 382 -25.81 10.14 -21.43
CA GLU A 382 -24.98 11.32 -21.22
C GLU A 382 -24.22 11.21 -19.89
N PHE A 383 -22.91 11.48 -19.92
CA PHE A 383 -22.01 11.35 -18.76
C PHE A 383 -20.83 12.33 -18.86
N LEU A 384 -20.16 12.57 -17.72
CA LEU A 384 -18.97 13.42 -17.62
C LEU A 384 -17.70 12.54 -17.58
N PRO A 385 -16.95 12.41 -18.70
CA PRO A 385 -15.73 11.64 -18.69
C PRO A 385 -14.70 12.24 -17.72
N ALA A 386 -13.99 11.39 -16.98
CA ALA A 386 -12.93 11.81 -16.06
C ALA A 386 -11.58 12.03 -16.75
N ARG A 387 -11.46 11.58 -18.00
CA ARG A 387 -10.23 11.50 -18.79
C ARG A 387 -10.56 11.61 -20.28
N ASP A 388 -9.54 11.70 -21.12
CA ASP A 388 -9.77 11.53 -22.56
C ASP A 388 -10.06 10.05 -22.88
N LEU A 389 -11.13 9.84 -23.64
CA LEU A 389 -11.62 8.52 -24.03
C LEU A 389 -11.42 8.24 -25.52
N GLU A 390 -10.79 9.13 -26.29
CA GLU A 390 -10.60 8.89 -27.72
C GLU A 390 -9.88 7.56 -27.99
N GLY A 391 -10.48 6.72 -28.83
CA GLY A 391 -9.94 5.41 -29.19
C GLY A 391 -10.15 4.31 -28.14
N GLN A 392 -10.77 4.62 -27.00
CA GLN A 392 -11.03 3.65 -25.94
C GLN A 392 -12.28 2.82 -26.22
N SER A 393 -12.27 1.55 -25.83
CA SER A 393 -13.46 0.68 -25.91
C SER A 393 -14.23 0.75 -24.60
N LEU A 394 -15.43 1.32 -24.63
CA LEU A 394 -16.33 1.36 -23.46
C LEU A 394 -17.28 0.18 -23.48
N SER A 395 -17.66 -0.32 -22.31
CA SER A 395 -18.67 -1.38 -22.15
C SER A 395 -19.93 -0.82 -21.51
N ILE A 396 -21.09 -1.20 -22.04
CA ILE A 396 -22.40 -0.86 -21.47
C ILE A 396 -23.10 -2.16 -21.07
N ALA A 397 -23.50 -2.25 -19.80
CA ALA A 397 -24.39 -3.26 -19.27
C ALA A 397 -25.78 -2.67 -19.02
N LEU A 398 -26.81 -3.32 -19.55
CA LEU A 398 -28.21 -3.02 -19.25
C LEU A 398 -28.78 -4.14 -18.40
N THR A 399 -29.48 -3.79 -17.33
CA THR A 399 -30.25 -4.74 -16.53
C THR A 399 -31.73 -4.63 -16.91
N TYR A 400 -32.33 -5.77 -17.23
CA TYR A 400 -33.74 -5.86 -17.62
C TYR A 400 -34.64 -6.18 -16.42
N ALA A 401 -35.95 -5.96 -16.58
CA ALA A 401 -36.95 -6.20 -15.53
C ALA A 401 -37.03 -7.65 -15.04
N ASP A 402 -36.61 -8.61 -15.87
CA ASP A 402 -36.51 -10.03 -15.51
C ASP A 402 -35.19 -10.40 -14.79
N GLY A 403 -34.35 -9.40 -14.52
CA GLY A 403 -33.02 -9.57 -13.91
C GLY A 403 -31.92 -9.99 -14.87
N SER A 404 -32.22 -10.20 -16.16
CA SER A 404 -31.18 -10.53 -17.15
C SER A 404 -30.34 -9.33 -17.53
N PHE A 405 -29.16 -9.60 -18.09
CA PHE A 405 -28.23 -8.59 -18.59
C PHE A 405 -28.17 -8.57 -20.12
N GLY A 406 -28.00 -7.39 -20.69
CA GLY A 406 -27.61 -7.19 -22.09
C GLY A 406 -26.36 -6.32 -22.16
N PHE A 407 -25.43 -6.69 -23.04
CA PHE A 407 -24.16 -5.96 -23.20
C PHE A 407 -24.03 -5.35 -24.59
N VAL A 408 -23.34 -4.21 -24.67
CA VAL A 408 -22.89 -3.60 -25.92
C VAL A 408 -21.60 -2.83 -25.67
N ASP A 409 -20.64 -3.00 -26.57
CA ASP A 409 -19.38 -2.25 -26.54
C ASP A 409 -19.44 -1.11 -27.57
N VAL A 410 -18.77 0.00 -27.28
CA VAL A 410 -18.69 1.17 -28.17
C VAL A 410 -17.27 1.73 -28.19
N GLN A 411 -16.77 2.02 -29.38
CA GLN A 411 -15.52 2.77 -29.52
C GLN A 411 -15.80 4.25 -29.25
N ALA A 412 -15.12 4.80 -28.27
CA ALA A 412 -15.19 6.21 -27.94
C ALA A 412 -14.41 7.03 -28.97
N GLY A 413 -14.95 8.21 -29.29
CA GLY A 413 -14.28 9.23 -30.11
C GLY A 413 -13.80 10.38 -29.23
N ALA A 414 -13.46 11.50 -29.88
CA ALA A 414 -12.96 12.69 -29.20
C ALA A 414 -13.83 13.12 -28.00
N THR A 415 -13.15 13.47 -26.92
CA THR A 415 -13.72 14.12 -25.73
C THR A 415 -13.19 15.55 -25.61
N ASP A 416 -13.79 16.36 -24.72
CA ASP A 416 -13.29 17.71 -24.43
C ASP A 416 -13.34 17.92 -22.91
N ILE A 417 -12.36 17.32 -22.22
CA ILE A 417 -12.25 17.39 -20.76
C ILE A 417 -11.86 18.79 -20.27
N ASP A 418 -11.25 19.62 -21.13
CA ASP A 418 -10.87 21.00 -20.80
C ASP A 418 -12.09 21.89 -20.55
N ARG A 419 -13.26 21.56 -21.12
CA ARG A 419 -14.53 22.24 -20.78
C ARG A 419 -14.93 22.09 -19.32
N ARG A 420 -14.36 21.12 -18.59
CA ARG A 420 -14.57 20.97 -17.14
C ARG A 420 -13.77 21.97 -16.32
N ILE A 421 -12.75 22.60 -16.92
CA ILE A 421 -11.92 23.60 -16.25
C ILE A 421 -12.77 24.85 -16.00
N PRO A 422 -12.90 25.29 -14.73
CA PRO A 422 -13.52 26.56 -14.40
C PRO A 422 -12.90 27.72 -15.19
N GLN A 423 -13.75 28.54 -15.82
CA GLN A 423 -13.28 29.61 -16.68
C GLN A 423 -12.65 30.75 -15.88
N VAL A 424 -11.45 31.15 -16.28
CA VAL A 424 -10.77 32.33 -15.74
C VAL A 424 -11.43 33.59 -16.31
N SER A 425 -11.80 34.53 -15.45
CA SER A 425 -12.34 35.83 -15.87
C SER A 425 -11.38 36.55 -16.82
N SER A 426 -11.91 37.27 -17.82
CA SER A 426 -11.12 38.09 -18.74
C SER A 426 -10.48 39.32 -18.10
N SER A 427 -10.79 39.60 -16.82
CA SER A 427 -10.19 40.71 -16.07
C SER A 427 -8.67 40.54 -15.93
N ARG A 428 -7.92 41.63 -16.10
CA ARG A 428 -6.46 41.66 -15.94
C ARG A 428 -6.07 42.71 -14.92
N THR A 429 -5.29 42.32 -13.93
CA THR A 429 -4.79 43.18 -12.84
C THR A 429 -3.27 43.15 -12.84
N GLN A 430 -2.62 44.30 -12.91
CA GLN A 430 -1.17 44.39 -12.65
C GLN A 430 -0.93 44.61 -11.16
N VAL A 431 0.03 43.87 -10.59
CA VAL A 431 0.45 43.98 -9.19
C VAL A 431 1.96 44.28 -9.17
N ARG A 432 2.38 45.17 -8.27
CA ARG A 432 3.77 45.52 -7.99
C ARG A 432 4.14 45.15 -6.55
N PRO A 433 5.44 45.00 -6.23
CA PRO A 433 5.90 44.87 -4.84
C PRO A 433 5.23 45.89 -3.90
N GLY A 434 4.86 45.43 -2.69
CA GLY A 434 4.18 46.22 -1.67
C GLY A 434 2.66 46.39 -1.86
N GLN A 435 2.08 45.94 -2.98
CA GLN A 435 0.63 45.86 -3.15
C GLN A 435 0.06 44.55 -2.59
N ASP A 436 -1.21 44.59 -2.17
CA ASP A 436 -1.91 43.41 -1.64
C ASP A 436 -2.20 42.38 -2.73
N LEU A 437 -1.34 41.36 -2.80
CA LEU A 437 -1.47 40.24 -3.74
C LEU A 437 -2.70 39.38 -3.41
N GLN A 438 -3.06 39.20 -2.14
CA GLN A 438 -4.23 38.42 -1.74
C GLN A 438 -5.52 39.09 -2.26
N ALA A 439 -5.63 40.42 -2.13
CA ALA A 439 -6.76 41.16 -2.69
C ALA A 439 -6.83 41.07 -4.22
N ALA A 440 -5.70 40.98 -4.92
CA ALA A 440 -5.67 40.80 -6.37
C ALA A 440 -6.14 39.41 -6.80
N VAL A 441 -5.63 38.34 -6.19
CA VAL A 441 -6.07 36.96 -6.50
C VAL A 441 -7.53 36.73 -6.11
N ASN A 442 -8.00 37.38 -5.03
CA ASN A 442 -9.40 37.34 -4.64
C ASN A 442 -10.33 37.92 -5.71
N ARG A 443 -9.88 38.83 -6.59
CA ARG A 443 -10.69 39.30 -7.72
C ARG A 443 -10.81 38.28 -8.85
N GLY A 444 -9.94 37.27 -8.88
CA GLY A 444 -9.85 36.29 -9.97
C GLY A 444 -9.33 36.89 -11.28
N GLY A 445 -9.39 36.11 -12.36
CA GLY A 445 -8.90 36.53 -13.66
C GLY A 445 -7.38 36.41 -13.80
N THR A 446 -6.74 37.28 -14.58
CA THR A 446 -5.28 37.28 -14.76
C THR A 446 -4.60 38.34 -13.88
N VAL A 447 -3.72 37.91 -12.99
CA VAL A 447 -2.85 38.72 -12.14
C VAL A 447 -1.44 38.73 -12.75
N VAL A 448 -0.97 39.91 -13.12
CA VAL A 448 0.33 40.11 -13.78
C VAL A 448 1.29 40.74 -12.78
N LEU A 449 2.35 40.02 -12.43
CA LEU A 449 3.35 40.49 -11.48
C LEU A 449 4.45 41.27 -12.19
N ALA A 450 4.67 42.51 -11.76
CA ALA A 450 5.86 43.27 -12.15
C ALA A 450 7.12 42.67 -11.49
N ASP A 451 8.29 43.06 -12.01
CA ASP A 451 9.59 42.68 -11.47
C ASP A 451 9.74 43.11 -10.00
N GLY A 452 10.42 42.27 -9.20
CA GLY A 452 10.73 42.53 -7.79
C GLY A 452 10.21 41.47 -6.82
N GLU A 453 10.41 41.74 -5.53
CA GLU A 453 10.12 40.84 -4.41
C GLU A 453 8.76 41.15 -3.77
N TYR A 454 7.99 40.11 -3.47
CA TYR A 454 6.66 40.18 -2.84
C TYR A 454 6.72 39.45 -1.51
N ASP A 455 6.87 40.19 -0.42
CA ASP A 455 6.90 39.62 0.94
C ASP A 455 5.50 39.23 1.41
N LEU A 456 5.34 37.96 1.78
CA LEU A 456 4.08 37.37 2.19
C LEU A 456 4.23 36.75 3.58
N SER A 457 3.53 37.32 4.55
CA SER A 457 3.53 36.85 5.94
C SER A 457 2.36 35.92 6.29
N ALA A 458 1.61 35.49 5.27
CA ALA A 458 0.49 34.58 5.39
C ALA A 458 0.36 33.72 4.13
N THR A 459 -0.41 32.63 4.24
CA THR A 459 -0.77 31.78 3.10
C THR A 459 -1.49 32.58 2.01
N LEU A 460 -1.03 32.46 0.77
CA LEU A 460 -1.73 32.96 -0.41
C LEU A 460 -2.82 31.97 -0.82
N THR A 461 -4.09 32.36 -0.67
CA THR A 461 -5.23 31.47 -0.95
C THR A 461 -5.87 31.79 -2.31
N LEU A 462 -6.01 30.76 -3.14
CA LEU A 462 -6.55 30.81 -4.50
C LEU A 462 -7.94 30.16 -4.52
N ASP A 463 -8.94 30.91 -4.05
CA ASP A 463 -10.35 30.47 -3.94
C ASP A 463 -11.16 30.64 -5.23
N ARG A 464 -10.55 31.15 -6.30
CA ARG A 464 -11.21 31.43 -7.59
C ARG A 464 -10.32 31.00 -8.76
N PRO A 465 -10.90 30.75 -9.95
CA PRO A 465 -10.11 30.54 -11.17
C PRO A 465 -9.24 31.77 -11.45
N VAL A 466 -7.92 31.59 -11.45
CA VAL A 466 -6.94 32.67 -11.49
C VAL A 466 -5.68 32.25 -12.22
N ARG A 467 -5.16 33.16 -13.05
CA ARG A 467 -3.83 33.04 -13.67
C ARG A 467 -2.90 34.06 -13.04
N ILE A 468 -1.80 33.61 -12.44
CA ILE A 468 -0.72 34.47 -11.96
C ILE A 468 0.46 34.31 -12.92
N GLU A 469 0.87 35.40 -13.56
CA GLU A 469 1.95 35.37 -14.55
C GLU A 469 2.92 36.54 -14.35
N ALA A 470 4.20 36.31 -14.65
CA ALA A 470 5.17 37.40 -14.72
C ALA A 470 4.89 38.32 -15.92
N ALA A 471 5.09 39.62 -15.74
CA ALA A 471 5.17 40.55 -16.86
C ALA A 471 6.32 40.15 -17.81
N PRO A 472 6.27 40.51 -19.10
CA PRO A 472 7.36 40.23 -20.03
C PRO A 472 8.72 40.70 -19.49
N ASN A 473 9.70 39.79 -19.45
CA ASN A 473 11.05 40.00 -18.92
C ASN A 473 11.16 40.28 -17.40
N ALA A 474 10.06 40.25 -16.65
CA ALA A 474 10.09 40.35 -15.19
C ALA A 474 10.49 39.00 -14.56
N ARG A 475 11.11 39.07 -13.37
CA ARG A 475 11.44 37.93 -12.52
C ARG A 475 10.85 38.15 -11.11
N PRO A 476 9.53 38.12 -10.97
CA PRO A 476 8.89 38.29 -9.67
C PRO A 476 9.22 37.14 -8.73
N GLU A 477 9.53 37.45 -7.48
CA GLU A 477 9.78 36.47 -6.43
C GLU A 477 8.80 36.64 -5.27
N LEU A 478 8.05 35.57 -4.96
CA LEU A 478 7.15 35.50 -3.80
C LEU A 478 7.91 34.93 -2.61
N ASN A 479 8.14 35.76 -1.60
CA ASN A 479 8.92 35.45 -0.41
C ASN A 479 8.00 35.21 0.78
N PHE A 480 7.80 33.93 1.13
CA PHE A 480 6.99 33.54 2.27
C PHE A 480 7.85 33.47 3.52
N SER A 481 7.50 34.24 4.55
CA SER A 481 8.21 34.23 5.83
C SER A 481 7.32 34.74 6.96
N GLY A 482 7.57 34.30 8.18
CA GLY A 482 6.88 34.79 9.38
C GLY A 482 6.21 33.70 10.20
N ARG A 483 6.08 33.98 11.50
CA ARG A 483 5.36 33.12 12.43
C ARG A 483 3.89 33.51 12.42
N SER A 484 3.02 32.53 12.22
CA SER A 484 1.57 32.67 12.42
C SER A 484 1.19 32.14 13.79
N ASN A 485 0.06 32.57 14.34
CA ASN A 485 -0.51 31.99 15.57
C ASN A 485 -0.91 30.52 15.37
N GLU A 486 -1.12 30.11 14.12
CA GLU A 486 -1.33 28.72 13.72
C GLU A 486 -0.24 28.25 12.75
N PRO A 487 0.29 27.03 12.91
CA PRO A 487 1.25 26.46 11.96
C PRO A 487 0.70 26.39 10.52
N TRP A 488 1.56 26.69 9.56
CA TRP A 488 1.25 26.73 8.14
C TRP A 488 1.15 25.32 7.58
N ARG A 489 0.08 25.09 6.81
CA ARG A 489 -0.11 23.85 6.05
C ARG A 489 0.42 23.99 4.63
N SER A 490 0.30 25.21 4.10
CA SER A 490 0.82 25.59 2.79
C SER A 490 1.14 27.08 2.68
N ALA A 491 2.11 27.41 1.81
CA ALA A 491 2.41 28.80 1.45
C ALA A 491 1.43 29.32 0.39
N VAL A 492 1.13 28.50 -0.62
CA VAL A 492 0.08 28.73 -1.61
C VAL A 492 -0.99 27.64 -1.47
N LYS A 493 -2.22 28.06 -1.24
CA LYS A 493 -3.38 27.17 -1.09
C LYS A 493 -4.28 27.27 -2.31
N ILE A 494 -4.50 26.17 -3.01
CA ILE A 494 -5.41 26.07 -4.15
C ILE A 494 -6.75 25.51 -3.64
N ARG A 495 -7.83 26.29 -3.79
CA ARG A 495 -9.20 25.86 -3.44
C ARG A 495 -10.16 25.89 -4.64
N SER A 496 -9.69 26.31 -5.80
CA SER A 496 -10.44 26.33 -7.06
C SER A 496 -9.69 25.58 -8.16
N GLY A 497 -10.45 25.01 -9.12
CA GLY A 497 -9.90 24.67 -10.43
C GLY A 497 -9.63 25.92 -11.29
N GLY A 498 -8.99 25.74 -12.45
CA GLY A 498 -8.64 26.82 -13.37
C GLY A 498 -7.54 27.73 -12.81
N VAL A 499 -6.57 27.15 -12.11
CA VAL A 499 -5.47 27.88 -11.48
C VAL A 499 -4.20 27.66 -12.28
N SER A 500 -3.53 28.74 -12.69
CA SER A 500 -2.24 28.66 -13.37
C SER A 500 -1.22 29.64 -12.80
N LEU A 501 -0.01 29.16 -12.47
CA LEU A 501 1.14 29.96 -12.06
C LEU A 501 2.22 29.88 -13.14
N SER A 502 2.74 31.01 -13.61
CA SER A 502 3.75 30.99 -14.68
C SER A 502 4.84 32.06 -14.59
N GLY A 503 6.09 31.63 -14.78
CA GLY A 503 7.25 32.53 -14.88
C GLY A 503 7.65 33.22 -13.58
N ILE A 504 7.21 32.71 -12.44
CA ILE A 504 7.43 33.31 -11.11
C ILE A 504 8.36 32.43 -10.26
N SER A 505 9.01 33.04 -9.27
CA SER A 505 9.76 32.35 -8.23
C SER A 505 8.99 32.33 -6.91
N ILE A 506 9.06 31.22 -6.17
CA ILE A 506 8.47 31.04 -4.85
C ILE A 506 9.56 30.55 -3.90
N ARG A 507 9.77 31.28 -2.80
CA ARG A 507 10.75 30.95 -1.75
C ARG A 507 10.07 30.91 -0.39
N CYS A 508 10.37 29.87 0.39
CA CYS A 508 9.93 29.76 1.78
C CYS A 508 11.11 29.93 2.73
N GLY A 509 11.02 30.87 3.67
CA GLY A 509 12.04 31.13 4.68
C GLY A 509 12.00 30.16 5.87
N GLU A 510 13.06 30.19 6.69
CA GLU A 510 13.22 29.40 7.93
C GLU A 510 12.20 29.73 9.03
N SER A 511 11.53 30.88 8.93
CA SER A 511 10.66 31.41 10.00
C SER A 511 9.23 30.87 9.95
N ILE A 512 8.89 30.06 8.94
CA ILE A 512 7.57 29.42 8.82
C ILE A 512 7.51 28.22 9.77
N ASP A 513 6.53 28.22 10.65
CA ASP A 513 6.18 27.08 11.50
C ASP A 513 5.24 26.15 10.72
N TRP A 514 5.67 24.95 10.36
CA TRP A 514 4.90 24.04 9.51
C TRP A 514 4.06 23.05 10.32
N LYS A 515 2.84 22.80 9.85
CA LYS A 515 1.94 21.82 10.46
C LYS A 515 2.25 20.41 9.96
N GLU A 516 2.86 19.59 10.81
CA GLU A 516 3.27 18.21 10.46
C GLU A 516 2.12 17.19 10.48
N ASP A 517 1.10 17.38 11.33
CA ASP A 517 -0.09 16.53 11.45
C ASP A 517 -1.15 16.82 10.37
N VAL A 518 -0.73 16.82 9.10
CA VAL A 518 -1.63 16.87 7.94
C VAL A 518 -1.41 15.66 7.05
N ALA A 519 -2.46 15.20 6.36
CA ALA A 519 -2.36 14.06 5.45
C ALA A 519 -1.21 14.26 4.43
N TYR A 520 -0.26 13.34 4.44
CA TYR A 520 0.97 13.38 3.64
C TYR A 520 1.89 14.59 3.89
N GLY A 521 1.80 15.26 5.05
CA GLY A 521 2.69 16.34 5.46
C GLY A 521 2.45 17.70 4.76
N PRO A 522 3.08 18.78 5.23
CA PRO A 522 2.92 20.14 4.70
C PRO A 522 3.52 20.30 3.30
N ALA A 523 3.10 21.33 2.56
CA ALA A 523 3.61 21.60 1.21
C ALA A 523 3.68 23.09 0.87
N VAL A 524 4.62 23.53 0.03
CA VAL A 524 4.68 24.91 -0.48
C VAL A 524 3.41 25.25 -1.25
N ILE A 525 2.99 24.42 -2.20
CA ILE A 525 1.73 24.54 -2.93
C ILE A 525 0.83 23.34 -2.59
N SER A 526 -0.40 23.56 -2.12
CA SER A 526 -1.30 22.47 -1.71
C SER A 526 -2.78 22.68 -2.07
N THR A 527 -3.54 21.60 -2.29
CA THR A 527 -5.02 21.62 -2.37
C THR A 527 -5.75 21.25 -1.07
N THR A 528 -5.13 20.56 -0.11
CA THR A 528 -5.84 19.93 1.03
C THR A 528 -6.07 20.87 2.23
N ASP A 529 -7.28 20.91 2.81
CA ASP A 529 -7.66 21.58 4.08
C ASP A 529 -7.51 20.72 5.34
N PRO A 530 -7.59 21.29 6.58
CA PRO A 530 -7.44 20.53 7.82
C PRO A 530 -8.56 19.51 8.06
N ASP A 531 -9.71 19.68 7.42
CA ASP A 531 -10.85 18.75 7.51
C ASP A 531 -10.89 17.74 6.35
N ASP A 532 -10.06 17.94 5.31
CA ASP A 532 -9.97 17.02 4.18
C ASP A 532 -9.30 15.73 4.64
N ARG A 533 -10.12 14.71 4.92
CA ARG A 533 -9.67 13.35 5.22
C ARG A 533 -9.14 12.68 3.94
N GLY A 534 -8.02 13.15 3.42
CA GLY A 534 -7.38 12.60 2.24
C GLY A 534 -8.21 12.82 0.96
N PHE A 535 -8.39 11.75 0.18
CA PHE A 535 -9.05 11.69 -1.14
C PHE A 535 -10.55 12.05 -1.13
N ASP A 536 -10.92 13.17 -0.51
CA ASP A 536 -12.30 13.66 -0.50
C ASP A 536 -12.71 14.09 -1.91
N HIS A 537 -13.67 13.35 -2.48
CA HIS A 537 -14.08 13.45 -3.88
C HIS A 537 -14.85 14.74 -4.18
N ASP A 538 -15.40 15.41 -3.16
CA ASP A 538 -16.32 16.54 -3.33
C ASP A 538 -15.62 17.84 -3.75
N ALA A 539 -14.29 17.94 -3.59
CA ALA A 539 -13.48 19.11 -3.96
C ALA A 539 -12.48 18.82 -5.11
N THR A 540 -12.96 18.22 -6.20
CA THR A 540 -12.08 17.92 -7.36
C THR A 540 -11.61 19.19 -8.08
N HIS A 541 -10.29 19.39 -8.20
CA HIS A 541 -9.69 20.53 -8.89
C HIS A 541 -9.27 20.19 -10.32
N TRP A 542 -9.84 20.91 -11.29
CA TRP A 542 -9.56 20.75 -12.73
C TRP A 542 -8.66 21.87 -13.23
N GLY A 543 -7.62 21.53 -13.99
CA GLY A 543 -6.76 22.51 -14.67
C GLY A 543 -5.83 23.26 -13.72
N VAL A 544 -5.05 22.53 -12.90
CA VAL A 544 -3.95 23.11 -12.12
C VAL A 544 -2.67 23.10 -12.96
N VAL A 545 -2.11 24.29 -13.22
CA VAL A 545 -0.98 24.47 -14.12
C VAL A 545 0.16 25.20 -13.43
N LEU A 546 1.35 24.60 -13.40
CA LEU A 546 2.60 25.23 -13.01
C LEU A 546 3.53 25.23 -14.22
N GLU A 547 3.86 26.40 -14.76
CA GLU A 547 4.70 26.50 -15.95
C GLU A 547 5.87 27.46 -15.74
N LYS A 548 7.11 26.97 -15.87
CA LYS A 548 8.33 27.79 -15.69
C LYS A 548 8.34 28.49 -14.33
N VAL A 549 7.88 27.78 -13.30
CA VAL A 549 7.91 28.25 -11.91
C VAL A 549 9.19 27.75 -11.26
N GLU A 550 9.85 28.61 -10.48
CA GLU A 550 10.94 28.19 -9.60
C GLU A 550 10.42 28.06 -8.18
N ILE A 551 10.54 26.88 -7.57
CA ILE A 551 10.06 26.64 -6.20
C ILE A 551 11.23 26.19 -5.33
N THR A 552 11.48 26.94 -4.26
CA THR A 552 12.45 26.58 -3.22
C THR A 552 11.74 26.40 -1.89
N GLY A 553 11.82 25.20 -1.33
CA GLY A 553 11.30 24.89 0.01
C GLY A 553 12.08 25.61 1.12
N PRO A 554 11.69 25.45 2.39
CA PRO A 554 12.47 25.92 3.53
C PRO A 554 13.68 25.00 3.78
N PRO A 555 14.81 25.53 4.30
CA PRO A 555 15.92 24.69 4.74
C PRO A 555 15.58 23.99 6.07
N GLY A 556 16.34 22.95 6.42
CA GLY A 556 16.12 22.20 7.65
C GLY A 556 16.52 22.98 8.91
N SER A 557 15.84 22.72 10.02
CA SER A 557 16.23 23.24 11.33
C SER A 557 17.62 22.73 11.73
N ARG A 558 18.56 23.63 12.02
CA ARG A 558 19.92 23.24 12.46
C ARG A 558 19.88 22.54 13.82
N GLY A 559 20.56 21.40 13.93
CA GLY A 559 20.89 20.78 15.23
C GLY A 559 20.08 19.53 15.63
N SER A 560 19.20 19.01 14.77
CA SER A 560 18.60 17.69 15.01
C SER A 560 19.60 16.57 14.71
N ALA A 561 19.59 15.50 15.53
CA ALA A 561 20.44 14.33 15.32
C ALA A 561 20.11 13.54 14.04
N GLN A 562 18.88 13.72 13.52
CA GLN A 562 18.38 13.19 12.26
C GLN A 562 17.80 14.37 11.47
N PRO A 563 18.18 14.58 10.20
CA PRO A 563 17.61 15.66 9.39
C PRO A 563 16.10 15.40 9.18
N PRO A 564 15.23 16.43 9.24
CA PRO A 564 13.81 16.27 8.95
C PRO A 564 13.55 16.00 7.46
N GLU A 565 12.38 15.43 7.15
CA GLU A 565 11.86 15.41 5.79
C GLU A 565 11.63 16.86 5.31
N ALA A 566 12.02 17.15 4.08
CA ALA A 566 11.79 18.43 3.45
C ALA A 566 10.30 18.63 3.18
N VAL A 567 9.80 19.84 3.47
CA VAL A 567 8.45 20.24 3.09
C VAL A 567 8.23 20.00 1.60
N LYS A 568 7.11 19.37 1.25
CA LYS A 568 6.77 19.03 -0.13
C LYS A 568 6.69 20.30 -0.98
N LEU A 569 7.15 20.27 -2.22
CA LEU A 569 7.06 21.44 -3.09
C LEU A 569 5.64 21.64 -3.61
N VAL A 570 5.00 20.55 -4.00
CA VAL A 570 3.63 20.54 -4.53
C VAL A 570 2.90 19.34 -3.96
N LYS A 571 1.68 19.54 -3.46
CA LYS A 571 0.80 18.48 -2.97
C LYS A 571 -0.62 18.66 -3.51
N VAL A 572 -1.00 17.86 -4.50
CA VAL A 572 -2.33 17.92 -5.13
C VAL A 572 -2.97 16.54 -5.11
N LEU A 573 -3.76 16.27 -4.07
CA LEU A 573 -4.39 14.96 -3.85
C LEU A 573 -5.78 14.84 -4.48
N ASN A 574 -6.43 15.97 -4.80
CA ASN A 574 -7.77 16.02 -5.40
C ASN A 574 -7.74 16.65 -6.80
N GLY A 575 -6.62 16.54 -7.52
CA GLY A 575 -6.50 17.08 -8.88
C GLY A 575 -6.93 16.06 -9.94
N ALA A 576 -7.84 16.45 -10.82
CA ALA A 576 -8.33 15.61 -11.92
C ALA A 576 -7.78 16.00 -13.30
N LEU A 577 -7.05 17.11 -13.39
CA LEU A 577 -6.36 17.51 -14.61
C LEU A 577 -5.30 18.55 -14.27
N GLY A 578 -4.07 18.37 -14.73
CA GLY A 578 -3.06 19.42 -14.58
C GLY A 578 -1.72 19.12 -15.22
N ARG A 579 -0.82 20.11 -15.11
CA ARG A 579 0.56 19.97 -15.59
C ARG A 579 1.56 20.77 -14.76
N ILE A 580 2.77 20.24 -14.66
CA ILE A 580 3.95 20.86 -14.06
C ILE A 580 5.05 20.80 -15.11
N GLU A 581 5.35 21.92 -15.74
CA GLU A 581 6.17 21.97 -16.96
C GLU A 581 7.24 23.06 -16.93
N GLY A 582 8.48 22.68 -17.26
CA GLY A 582 9.60 23.62 -17.34
C GLY A 582 10.00 24.26 -16.01
N CYS A 583 9.62 23.68 -14.88
CA CYS A 583 9.88 24.22 -13.54
C CYS A 583 11.30 23.90 -13.05
N VAL A 584 11.79 24.73 -12.12
CA VAL A 584 13.01 24.45 -11.34
C VAL A 584 12.60 24.21 -9.89
N LEU A 585 12.95 23.03 -9.36
CA LEU A 585 12.42 22.51 -8.11
C LEU A 585 13.59 22.23 -7.15
N LYS A 586 13.58 22.86 -5.97
CA LYS A 586 14.60 22.67 -4.93
C LYS A 586 13.96 22.53 -3.55
N GLY A 587 13.81 21.30 -3.07
CA GLY A 587 13.11 21.01 -1.83
C GLY A 587 12.60 19.57 -1.79
N GLY A 588 11.46 19.38 -1.11
CA GLY A 588 10.80 18.07 -0.98
C GLY A 588 10.01 17.65 -2.21
N THR A 589 9.19 16.62 -2.03
CA THR A 589 8.48 15.91 -3.09
C THR A 589 7.43 16.77 -3.81
N VAL A 590 7.23 16.50 -5.10
CA VAL A 590 6.00 16.82 -5.83
C VAL A 590 5.08 15.61 -5.72
N HIS A 591 4.06 15.70 -4.88
CA HIS A 591 3.10 14.62 -4.59
C HIS A 591 1.75 14.91 -5.24
N LEU A 592 1.35 14.07 -6.18
CA LEU A 592 0.06 14.14 -6.86
C LEU A 592 -0.77 12.89 -6.59
N ALA A 593 -2.05 12.96 -6.89
CA ALA A 593 -2.87 11.76 -6.99
C ALA A 593 -3.85 11.82 -8.16
N GLY A 594 -4.25 10.66 -8.66
CA GLY A 594 -5.14 10.54 -9.82
C GLY A 594 -4.49 11.05 -11.10
N GLY A 595 -5.24 11.85 -11.85
CA GLY A 595 -4.85 12.46 -13.13
C GLY A 595 -6.07 12.68 -14.03
N PRO A 596 -5.87 13.10 -15.30
CA PRO A 596 -4.59 13.16 -16.02
C PRO A 596 -3.55 14.18 -15.49
N TRP A 597 -2.27 13.81 -15.55
CA TRP A 597 -1.16 14.69 -15.14
C TRP A 597 -0.01 14.66 -16.14
N LYS A 598 0.53 15.83 -16.47
CA LYS A 598 1.79 15.95 -17.23
C LYS A 598 2.88 16.62 -16.40
N ILE A 599 3.97 15.92 -16.12
CA ILE A 599 5.17 16.39 -15.44
C ILE A 599 6.31 16.38 -16.45
N ALA A 600 6.61 17.52 -17.07
CA ALA A 600 7.50 17.57 -18.22
C ALA A 600 8.60 18.62 -18.13
N GLN A 601 9.80 18.29 -18.61
CA GLN A 601 10.90 19.24 -18.81
C GLN A 601 11.31 19.99 -17.52
N ASN A 602 11.06 19.41 -16.35
CA ASN A 602 11.41 20.01 -15.08
C ASN A 602 12.86 19.68 -14.70
N ARG A 603 13.47 20.55 -13.91
CA ARG A 603 14.75 20.30 -13.25
C ARG A 603 14.54 20.22 -11.74
N HIS A 604 14.93 19.12 -11.12
CA HIS A 604 14.89 18.93 -9.68
C HIS A 604 16.30 18.89 -9.09
N ASP A 605 16.66 19.90 -8.31
CA ASP A 605 18.00 20.15 -7.75
C ASP A 605 18.22 19.52 -6.37
N GLY A 606 17.23 18.75 -5.90
CA GLY A 606 17.25 18.03 -4.63
C GLY A 606 16.77 18.86 -3.43
N PRO A 607 16.66 18.26 -2.24
CA PRO A 607 16.30 18.95 -1.02
C PRO A 607 17.34 19.98 -0.58
N LEU A 608 16.97 20.88 0.33
CA LEU A 608 17.93 21.82 0.89
C LEU A 608 18.87 21.15 1.91
N PRO A 609 20.05 21.72 2.17
CA PRO A 609 20.98 21.17 3.17
C PRO A 609 20.29 20.93 4.52
N GLY A 610 20.64 19.84 5.19
CA GLY A 610 20.06 19.47 6.48
C GLY A 610 18.63 18.91 6.42
N THR A 611 18.13 18.56 5.22
CA THR A 611 16.85 17.85 5.03
C THR A 611 17.04 16.61 4.16
N PHE A 612 16.01 15.78 4.08
CA PHE A 612 15.92 14.72 3.07
C PHE A 612 14.55 14.70 2.38
N SER A 613 14.43 14.02 1.26
CA SER A 613 13.15 13.75 0.62
C SER A 613 13.15 12.34 0.08
N TYR A 614 12.04 11.63 0.28
CA TYR A 614 11.86 10.30 -0.29
C TYR A 614 11.87 10.37 -1.81
N ASP A 615 11.05 11.23 -2.42
CA ASP A 615 10.85 11.21 -3.87
C ASP A 615 10.96 12.61 -4.48
N ALA A 616 11.46 12.73 -5.71
CA ALA A 616 11.24 13.95 -6.49
C ALA A 616 9.77 14.03 -6.93
N PHE A 617 9.23 12.91 -7.44
CA PHE A 617 7.84 12.80 -7.88
C PHE A 617 7.15 11.60 -7.21
N ALA A 618 6.04 11.82 -6.51
CA ALA A 618 5.21 10.75 -5.98
C ALA A 618 3.80 10.88 -6.56
N VAL A 619 3.24 9.80 -7.10
CA VAL A 619 1.86 9.81 -7.62
C VAL A 619 1.08 8.60 -7.12
N THR A 620 0.01 8.86 -6.38
CA THR A 620 -0.88 7.80 -5.87
C THR A 620 -2.06 7.61 -6.81
N ARG A 621 -2.37 6.36 -7.17
CA ARG A 621 -3.39 6.00 -8.17
C ARG A 621 -3.24 6.73 -9.52
N PRO A 622 -2.06 6.70 -10.19
CA PRO A 622 -1.86 7.45 -11.42
C PRO A 622 -2.87 7.10 -12.52
N LEU A 623 -3.41 8.12 -13.18
CA LEU A 623 -4.28 7.99 -14.34
C LEU A 623 -3.78 8.92 -15.44
N ASP A 624 -3.51 8.41 -16.64
CA ASP A 624 -2.94 9.20 -17.76
C ASP A 624 -1.78 10.09 -17.31
N LEU A 625 -0.83 9.48 -16.59
CA LEU A 625 0.32 10.18 -16.05
C LEU A 625 1.46 10.18 -17.07
N GLU A 626 1.92 11.36 -17.43
CA GLU A 626 3.13 11.55 -18.24
C GLU A 626 4.25 12.18 -17.40
N ILE A 627 5.39 11.48 -17.24
CA ILE A 627 6.63 12.01 -16.66
C ILE A 627 7.69 12.06 -17.75
N LEU A 628 7.87 13.22 -18.38
CA LEU A 628 8.60 13.35 -19.65
C LEU A 628 9.81 14.27 -19.57
N SER A 629 10.98 13.77 -19.96
CA SER A 629 12.17 14.60 -20.18
C SER A 629 12.58 15.48 -18.98
N ASN A 630 12.35 15.01 -17.76
CA ASN A 630 12.78 15.69 -16.55
C ASN A 630 14.26 15.39 -16.27
N ARG A 631 14.93 16.33 -15.62
CA ARG A 631 16.28 16.16 -15.06
C ARG A 631 16.20 16.18 -13.55
N VAL A 632 16.53 15.06 -12.91
CA VAL A 632 16.62 14.96 -11.45
C VAL A 632 18.07 14.69 -11.08
N GLU A 633 18.72 15.72 -10.57
CA GLU A 633 20.17 15.72 -10.33
C GLU A 633 20.45 16.61 -9.11
N PRO A 634 20.40 16.05 -7.89
CA PRO A 634 20.69 16.80 -6.68
C PRO A 634 22.02 17.55 -6.78
N THR A 635 21.97 18.84 -6.48
CA THR A 635 23.15 19.72 -6.57
C THR A 635 24.14 19.45 -5.44
N LYS A 636 25.43 19.69 -5.67
CA LYS A 636 26.45 19.50 -4.62
C LYS A 636 26.09 20.30 -3.35
N GLY A 637 26.02 19.61 -2.22
CA GLY A 637 25.66 20.20 -0.93
C GLY A 637 24.15 20.27 -0.66
N SER A 638 23.30 19.74 -1.54
CA SER A 638 21.88 19.53 -1.26
C SER A 638 21.68 18.55 -0.11
N GLY A 639 20.45 18.51 0.42
CA GLY A 639 19.99 17.40 1.24
C GLY A 639 19.87 16.10 0.44
N LYS A 640 19.45 15.03 1.12
CA LYS A 640 19.40 13.69 0.54
C LYS A 640 18.11 13.45 -0.24
N LEU A 641 18.23 13.06 -1.51
CA LEU A 641 17.11 12.57 -2.31
C LEU A 641 17.22 11.06 -2.53
N TRP A 642 16.20 10.29 -2.12
CA TRP A 642 16.24 8.84 -2.21
C TRP A 642 15.70 8.30 -3.55
N ARG A 643 14.61 8.85 -4.07
CA ARG A 643 13.93 8.34 -5.26
C ARG A 643 13.71 9.44 -6.30
N PHE A 644 13.73 9.04 -7.56
CA PHE A 644 13.24 9.84 -8.68
C PHE A 644 11.72 9.83 -8.71
N ALA A 645 11.11 8.64 -8.71
CA ALA A 645 9.67 8.52 -8.79
C ALA A 645 9.14 7.34 -7.97
N ASN A 646 8.02 7.56 -7.26
CA ASN A 646 7.25 6.52 -6.59
C ASN A 646 5.77 6.57 -7.04
N LEU A 647 5.32 5.49 -7.68
CA LEU A 647 3.96 5.35 -8.20
C LEU A 647 3.25 4.23 -7.42
N THR A 648 2.10 4.51 -6.80
CA THR A 648 1.52 3.55 -5.84
C THR A 648 0.04 3.24 -6.07
N GLN A 649 -0.40 2.12 -5.50
CA GLN A 649 -1.75 1.55 -5.43
C GLN A 649 -2.22 0.84 -6.71
N GLN A 650 -2.47 1.58 -7.79
CA GLN A 650 -2.92 1.05 -9.09
C GLN A 650 -2.73 2.14 -10.15
N ALA A 651 -2.60 1.80 -11.43
CA ALA A 651 -2.45 2.84 -12.45
C ALA A 651 -2.99 2.43 -13.82
N TYR A 652 -3.38 3.43 -14.61
CA TYR A 652 -3.76 3.23 -16.00
C TYR A 652 -3.19 4.35 -16.89
N GLY A 653 -2.55 3.98 -17.99
CA GLY A 653 -2.02 4.95 -18.97
C GLY A 653 -0.82 5.73 -18.45
N VAL A 654 0.18 5.05 -17.88
CA VAL A 654 1.38 5.71 -17.34
C VAL A 654 2.50 5.72 -18.36
N ARG A 655 3.13 6.88 -18.56
CA ARG A 655 4.31 7.05 -19.43
C ARG A 655 5.42 7.76 -18.67
N VAL A 656 6.51 7.07 -18.40
CA VAL A 656 7.75 7.63 -17.81
C VAL A 656 8.84 7.57 -18.86
N GLU A 657 9.19 8.71 -19.45
CA GLU A 657 10.02 8.70 -20.65
C GLU A 657 11.06 9.81 -20.76
N GLY A 658 12.26 9.44 -21.22
CA GLY A 658 13.29 10.40 -21.59
C GLY A 658 13.91 11.16 -20.41
N ASN A 659 13.70 10.68 -19.17
CA ASN A 659 14.19 11.36 -17.98
C ASN A 659 15.68 11.07 -17.74
N ILE A 660 16.39 12.05 -17.16
CA ILE A 660 17.80 11.92 -16.75
C ILE A 660 17.85 11.99 -15.23
N VAL A 661 18.33 10.92 -14.60
CA VAL A 661 18.41 10.79 -13.14
C VAL A 661 19.84 10.46 -12.74
N ARG A 662 20.43 11.29 -11.88
CA ARG A 662 21.80 11.11 -11.37
C ARG A 662 21.89 11.52 -9.92
N ASN A 663 22.80 10.91 -9.17
CA ASN A 663 23.03 11.25 -7.75
C ASN A 663 21.80 11.08 -6.85
N VAL A 664 20.90 10.16 -7.21
CA VAL A 664 19.69 9.77 -6.45
C VAL A 664 19.86 8.34 -5.93
N GLY A 665 19.17 7.96 -4.85
CA GLY A 665 19.27 6.64 -4.24
C GLY A 665 20.35 6.56 -3.16
N PRO A 666 20.37 5.49 -2.34
CA PRO A 666 21.37 5.28 -1.28
C PRO A 666 22.80 5.38 -1.83
N ARG A 667 23.73 5.94 -1.06
CA ARG A 667 25.15 6.09 -1.39
C ARG A 667 26.02 5.78 -0.19
N LYS A 668 27.26 5.36 -0.44
CA LYS A 668 28.24 5.05 0.63
C LYS A 668 28.58 6.26 1.51
N ASP A 669 28.47 7.46 0.97
CA ASP A 669 28.77 8.73 1.64
C ASP A 669 27.54 9.40 2.28
N ASP A 670 26.41 8.70 2.36
CA ASP A 670 25.22 9.22 3.02
C ASP A 670 25.42 9.37 4.53
N THR A 671 25.01 10.51 5.06
CA THR A 671 25.03 10.80 6.51
C THR A 671 23.74 10.42 7.21
N ILE A 672 22.73 9.98 6.46
CA ILE A 672 21.41 9.54 6.96
C ILE A 672 21.41 8.02 6.92
N GLY A 673 20.91 7.40 8.00
CA GLY A 673 20.76 5.94 8.06
C GLY A 673 19.86 5.40 6.95
N ASP A 674 19.84 4.08 6.80
CA ASP A 674 18.97 3.41 5.83
C ASP A 674 17.49 3.72 6.12
N MET A 675 16.80 4.28 5.12
CA MET A 675 15.40 4.70 5.19
C MET A 675 14.45 3.69 4.53
N ASN A 676 14.92 2.50 4.17
CA ASN A 676 14.19 1.53 3.35
C ASN A 676 13.70 2.17 2.03
N ALA A 677 14.59 2.91 1.37
CA ALA A 677 14.30 3.68 0.16
C ALA A 677 15.37 3.48 -0.92
N ASN A 678 15.58 2.21 -1.27
CA ASN A 678 16.62 1.79 -2.19
C ASN A 678 16.21 2.01 -3.66
N GLU A 679 14.92 2.07 -3.94
CA GLU A 679 14.34 2.10 -5.28
C GLU A 679 14.33 3.53 -5.87
N ILE A 680 15.07 3.78 -6.94
CA ILE A 680 15.11 5.11 -7.59
C ILE A 680 13.82 5.36 -8.37
N LEU A 681 13.37 4.40 -9.18
CA LEU A 681 12.01 4.38 -9.74
C LEU A 681 11.28 3.18 -9.14
N LEU A 682 10.21 3.46 -8.41
CA LEU A 682 9.39 2.47 -7.72
C LEU A 682 7.95 2.49 -8.22
N THR A 683 7.40 1.31 -8.49
CA THR A 683 5.94 1.08 -8.57
C THR A 683 5.51 0.14 -7.45
N GLU A 684 4.35 0.37 -6.85
CA GLU A 684 3.81 -0.47 -5.76
C GLU A 684 2.32 -0.76 -5.94
N SER A 685 1.94 -2.03 -6.08
CA SER A 685 0.54 -2.47 -6.10
C SER A 685 0.39 -3.90 -5.57
N TYR A 686 0.03 -4.07 -4.30
CA TYR A 686 0.12 -5.39 -3.63
C TYR A 686 -1.24 -6.03 -3.31
N ARG A 687 -2.35 -5.54 -3.90
CA ARG A 687 -3.71 -5.97 -3.50
C ARG A 687 -4.31 -6.96 -4.48
N LEU A 688 -4.86 -8.05 -3.95
CA LEU A 688 -5.72 -8.98 -4.67
C LEU A 688 -7.18 -8.84 -4.24
N LYS A 689 -8.09 -9.27 -5.10
CA LYS A 689 -9.54 -9.41 -4.85
C LYS A 689 -9.93 -10.87 -4.65
N PHE A 690 -9.32 -11.74 -5.43
CA PHE A 690 -9.61 -13.16 -5.49
C PHE A 690 -8.38 -13.91 -6.00
N GLU A 691 -8.18 -15.14 -5.54
CA GLU A 691 -7.31 -16.10 -6.18
C GLU A 691 -7.88 -17.50 -5.96
N GLY A 692 -7.92 -18.34 -6.99
CA GLY A 692 -8.47 -19.70 -6.90
C GLY A 692 -9.17 -20.15 -8.18
N VAL A 693 -9.83 -21.31 -8.12
CA VAL A 693 -10.69 -21.80 -9.19
C VAL A 693 -12.04 -21.05 -9.15
N PRO A 694 -12.48 -20.41 -10.26
CA PRO A 694 -13.76 -19.72 -10.28
C PRO A 694 -14.92 -20.70 -10.16
N SER A 695 -15.98 -20.32 -9.44
CA SER A 695 -17.20 -21.12 -9.23
C SER A 695 -17.95 -21.42 -10.54
N ALA A 696 -17.87 -20.55 -11.54
CA ALA A 696 -18.34 -20.83 -12.89
C ALA A 696 -17.65 -19.93 -13.94
N VAL A 697 -17.62 -20.40 -15.19
CA VAL A 697 -17.23 -19.62 -16.38
C VAL A 697 -18.27 -19.89 -17.45
N SER A 698 -18.77 -18.86 -18.13
CA SER A 698 -19.71 -19.04 -19.24
C SER A 698 -19.06 -19.79 -20.40
N SER A 699 -19.87 -20.45 -21.23
CA SER A 699 -19.36 -21.25 -22.36
C SER A 699 -18.60 -20.44 -23.41
N ASP A 700 -18.79 -19.13 -23.44
CA ASP A 700 -18.06 -18.20 -24.31
C ASP A 700 -16.88 -17.53 -23.61
N GLY A 701 -16.64 -17.83 -22.33
CA GLY A 701 -15.53 -17.28 -21.54
C GLY A 701 -15.71 -15.83 -21.06
N THR A 702 -16.84 -15.18 -21.38
CA THR A 702 -17.02 -13.75 -21.14
C THR A 702 -17.53 -13.41 -19.75
N VAL A 703 -18.11 -14.37 -19.03
CA VAL A 703 -18.61 -14.20 -17.66
C VAL A 703 -17.91 -15.19 -16.75
N VAL A 704 -17.34 -14.67 -15.67
CA VAL A 704 -16.68 -15.45 -14.62
C VAL A 704 -17.41 -15.18 -13.31
N VAL A 705 -17.67 -16.24 -12.55
CA VAL A 705 -18.32 -16.17 -11.23
C VAL A 705 -17.36 -16.71 -10.18
N MET A 706 -17.04 -15.89 -9.20
CA MET A 706 -16.20 -16.24 -8.04
C MET A 706 -17.10 -16.58 -6.86
N SER A 707 -16.65 -17.48 -5.99
CA SER A 707 -17.37 -17.86 -4.76
C SER A 707 -17.30 -16.74 -3.73
N GLU A 708 -16.15 -16.59 -3.08
CA GLU A 708 -15.87 -15.56 -2.08
C GLU A 708 -14.72 -14.67 -2.57
N THR A 709 -14.86 -13.35 -2.42
CA THR A 709 -13.83 -12.37 -2.81
C THR A 709 -13.27 -11.70 -1.55
N PRO A 710 -12.33 -12.34 -0.83
CA PRO A 710 -11.83 -11.83 0.44
C PRO A 710 -11.18 -10.43 0.32
N GLY A 711 -10.74 -10.02 -0.88
CA GLY A 711 -10.19 -8.68 -1.13
C GLY A 711 -11.21 -7.61 -1.54
N GLY A 712 -12.49 -7.93 -1.39
CA GLY A 712 -13.60 -7.11 -1.83
C GLY A 712 -13.99 -7.33 -3.29
N PRO A 713 -15.04 -6.65 -3.78
CA PRO A 713 -15.56 -6.84 -5.12
C PRO A 713 -14.53 -6.47 -6.19
N ALA A 714 -14.47 -7.27 -7.25
CA ALA A 714 -13.71 -6.95 -8.46
C ALA A 714 -14.35 -5.76 -9.19
N ALA A 715 -13.53 -4.81 -9.63
CA ALA A 715 -13.96 -3.62 -10.33
C ALA A 715 -13.64 -3.68 -11.83
N PRO A 716 -14.41 -3.00 -12.69
CA PRO A 716 -13.96 -2.69 -14.04
C PRO A 716 -12.54 -2.10 -14.01
N GLY A 717 -11.70 -2.50 -14.95
CA GLY A 717 -10.29 -2.11 -14.99
C GLY A 717 -9.35 -3.06 -14.24
N ASP A 718 -9.83 -3.87 -13.30
CA ASP A 718 -9.04 -4.95 -12.69
C ASP A 718 -8.61 -5.97 -13.75
N ALA A 719 -7.46 -6.61 -13.52
CA ALA A 719 -6.99 -7.71 -14.35
C ALA A 719 -7.39 -9.05 -13.74
N VAL A 720 -7.73 -10.00 -14.60
CA VAL A 720 -7.88 -11.42 -14.28
C VAL A 720 -6.69 -12.14 -14.90
N THR A 721 -5.71 -12.48 -14.07
CA THR A 721 -4.52 -13.26 -14.48
C THR A 721 -4.86 -14.74 -14.46
N ILE A 722 -4.54 -15.44 -15.54
CA ILE A 722 -4.69 -16.89 -15.64
C ILE A 722 -3.41 -17.52 -15.08
N LEU A 723 -3.52 -18.27 -13.98
CA LEU A 723 -2.37 -18.81 -13.25
C LEU A 723 -2.01 -20.24 -13.67
N THR A 724 -2.94 -20.98 -14.26
CA THR A 724 -2.73 -22.38 -14.67
C THR A 724 -3.31 -22.66 -16.06
N GLY A 725 -2.85 -23.77 -16.68
CA GLY A 725 -3.28 -24.18 -18.02
C GLY A 725 -2.44 -23.56 -19.14
N GLU A 726 -2.93 -23.65 -20.37
CA GLU A 726 -2.20 -23.21 -21.57
C GLU A 726 -2.01 -21.69 -21.64
N GLN A 727 -2.94 -20.94 -21.04
CA GLN A 727 -2.88 -19.47 -20.94
C GLN A 727 -2.20 -18.99 -19.65
N ALA A 728 -1.49 -19.85 -18.93
CA ALA A 728 -0.81 -19.46 -17.69
C ALA A 728 0.18 -18.31 -17.95
N GLY A 729 0.04 -17.22 -17.19
CA GLY A 729 0.80 -15.98 -17.37
C GLY A 729 0.15 -14.97 -18.32
N GLU A 730 -1.01 -15.26 -18.91
CA GLU A 730 -1.82 -14.27 -19.62
C GLU A 730 -2.78 -13.55 -18.66
N PHE A 731 -3.32 -12.40 -19.10
CA PHE A 731 -4.37 -11.71 -18.37
C PHE A 731 -5.49 -11.24 -19.30
N VAL A 732 -6.70 -11.13 -18.74
CA VAL A 732 -7.84 -10.46 -19.34
C VAL A 732 -8.31 -9.32 -18.44
N THR A 733 -9.18 -8.44 -18.92
CA THR A 733 -9.64 -7.27 -18.15
C THR A 733 -11.09 -7.44 -17.72
N VAL A 734 -11.40 -7.09 -16.46
CA VAL A 734 -12.78 -6.93 -16.01
C VAL A 734 -13.37 -5.70 -16.68
N VAL A 735 -14.46 -5.88 -17.44
CA VAL A 735 -15.16 -4.77 -18.10
C VAL A 735 -16.47 -4.41 -17.40
N GLN A 736 -17.08 -5.32 -16.63
CA GLN A 736 -18.28 -5.04 -15.83
C GLN A 736 -18.26 -5.86 -14.53
N ASN A 737 -18.73 -5.26 -13.44
CA ASN A 737 -19.16 -5.98 -12.24
C ASN A 737 -20.67 -6.23 -12.36
N LEU A 738 -21.08 -7.49 -12.25
CA LEU A 738 -22.48 -7.93 -12.40
C LEU A 738 -23.16 -8.23 -11.05
N GLY A 739 -22.46 -8.01 -9.93
CA GLY A 739 -22.87 -8.32 -8.56
C GLY A 739 -22.64 -9.77 -8.16
N ASN A 740 -22.66 -10.05 -6.85
CA ASN A 740 -22.56 -11.41 -6.28
C ASN A 740 -21.35 -12.23 -6.81
N GLY A 741 -20.18 -11.60 -6.91
CA GLY A 741 -18.95 -12.26 -7.39
C GLY A 741 -18.91 -12.53 -8.91
N ALA A 742 -19.93 -12.13 -9.67
CA ALA A 742 -19.97 -12.27 -11.12
C ALA A 742 -19.38 -11.04 -11.82
N ILE A 743 -18.52 -11.29 -12.80
CA ILE A 743 -17.86 -10.27 -13.62
C ILE A 743 -17.95 -10.61 -15.10
N ARG A 744 -18.00 -9.57 -15.95
CA ARG A 744 -17.75 -9.70 -17.38
C ARG A 744 -16.29 -9.36 -17.67
N VAL A 745 -15.64 -10.16 -18.51
CA VAL A 745 -14.25 -9.98 -18.91
C VAL A 745 -14.09 -9.79 -20.43
N ASN A 746 -13.03 -9.11 -20.84
CA ASN A 746 -12.61 -8.97 -22.23
C ASN A 746 -11.07 -8.89 -22.32
N PRO A 747 -10.41 -9.71 -23.16
CA PRO A 747 -10.96 -10.82 -23.95
C PRO A 747 -11.56 -11.94 -23.08
N PRO A 748 -12.30 -12.90 -23.67
CA PRO A 748 -12.83 -14.03 -22.91
C PRO A 748 -11.71 -14.89 -22.30
N VAL A 749 -11.92 -15.42 -21.09
CA VAL A 749 -11.07 -16.47 -20.52
C VAL A 749 -11.33 -17.74 -21.33
N ALA A 750 -10.29 -18.46 -21.78
CA ALA A 750 -10.55 -19.70 -22.52
C ALA A 750 -11.30 -20.69 -21.60
N SER A 751 -12.54 -21.00 -21.98
CA SER A 751 -13.22 -22.17 -21.44
C SER A 751 -12.51 -23.37 -22.05
N SER A 752 -11.70 -24.06 -21.25
CA SER A 752 -11.10 -25.31 -21.70
C SER A 752 -12.21 -26.25 -22.18
N GLY A 753 -12.16 -26.65 -23.45
CA GLY A 753 -13.26 -27.38 -24.09
C GLY A 753 -13.53 -28.71 -23.38
N ARG A 754 -14.77 -28.95 -22.93
CA ARG A 754 -15.41 -30.19 -22.40
C ARG A 754 -14.62 -31.19 -21.52
N SER A 755 -13.32 -31.02 -21.24
CA SER A 755 -12.45 -32.04 -20.65
C SER A 755 -11.27 -31.49 -19.83
N ALA A 756 -11.03 -30.19 -19.75
CA ALA A 756 -9.97 -29.66 -18.88
C ALA A 756 -10.59 -28.93 -17.69
N SER A 757 -9.95 -29.04 -16.52
CA SER A 757 -10.31 -28.29 -15.33
C SER A 757 -10.37 -26.79 -15.63
N ARG A 758 -11.22 -26.07 -14.89
CA ARG A 758 -11.24 -24.60 -14.93
C ARG A 758 -9.85 -24.07 -14.53
N PRO A 759 -9.35 -23.00 -15.17
CA PRO A 759 -8.08 -22.42 -14.78
C PRO A 759 -8.19 -21.83 -13.37
N VAL A 760 -7.08 -21.85 -12.63
CA VAL A 760 -6.92 -21.00 -11.46
C VAL A 760 -6.69 -19.59 -11.96
N ILE A 761 -7.37 -18.62 -11.38
CA ILE A 761 -7.23 -17.20 -11.72
C ILE A 761 -6.84 -16.39 -10.48
N SER A 762 -6.25 -15.21 -10.71
CA SER A 762 -6.10 -14.16 -9.71
C SER A 762 -6.73 -12.88 -10.24
N VAL A 763 -7.49 -12.17 -9.42
CA VAL A 763 -8.12 -10.90 -9.77
C VAL A 763 -7.49 -9.80 -8.95
N ALA A 764 -6.95 -8.78 -9.61
CA ALA A 764 -6.15 -7.74 -8.97
C ALA A 764 -6.30 -6.38 -9.66
N SER A 765 -6.26 -5.34 -8.84
CA SER A 765 -6.00 -3.98 -9.32
C SER A 765 -4.49 -3.81 -9.50
N GLY A 766 -4.05 -3.08 -10.53
CA GLY A 766 -2.61 -2.95 -10.78
C GLY A 766 -2.26 -1.88 -11.81
N PHE A 767 -1.02 -1.94 -12.28
CA PHE A 767 -0.50 -1.06 -13.33
C PHE A 767 -0.84 -1.63 -14.71
N ARG A 768 -1.60 -0.87 -15.50
CA ARG A 768 -2.00 -1.20 -16.87
C ARG A 768 -1.59 -0.10 -17.84
N GLU A 769 -1.23 -0.51 -19.06
CA GLU A 769 -0.77 0.42 -20.10
C GLU A 769 0.41 1.30 -19.66
N THR A 770 1.28 0.73 -18.82
CA THR A 770 2.47 1.42 -18.30
C THR A 770 3.64 1.28 -19.27
N ARG A 771 4.28 2.41 -19.59
CA ARG A 771 5.47 2.51 -20.44
C ARG A 771 6.58 3.23 -19.69
N ILE A 772 7.73 2.58 -19.54
CA ILE A 772 8.94 3.15 -18.95
C ILE A 772 10.03 3.07 -20.01
N GLU A 773 10.25 4.19 -20.71
CA GLU A 773 10.99 4.17 -21.97
C GLU A 773 12.11 5.22 -22.01
N ARG A 774 13.26 4.89 -22.61
CA ARG A 774 14.29 5.89 -22.94
C ARG A 774 14.81 6.72 -21.75
N ASN A 775 14.71 6.23 -20.52
CA ASN A 775 15.23 6.90 -19.33
C ASN A 775 16.72 6.58 -19.14
N SER A 776 17.47 7.52 -18.60
CA SER A 776 18.86 7.34 -18.16
C SER A 776 18.93 7.47 -16.65
N ILE A 777 19.18 6.37 -15.94
CA ILE A 777 19.29 6.34 -14.47
C ILE A 777 20.69 5.84 -14.09
N ASP A 778 21.43 6.66 -13.36
CA ASP A 778 22.79 6.39 -12.93
C ASP A 778 22.91 6.43 -11.40
N ALA A 779 23.18 5.25 -10.83
CA ALA A 779 23.44 5.02 -9.41
C ALA A 779 24.88 4.55 -9.16
N THR A 780 25.82 4.93 -10.03
CA THR A 780 27.25 4.62 -9.84
C THR A 780 27.73 5.11 -8.48
N GLY A 781 28.44 4.24 -7.75
CA GLY A 781 28.91 4.51 -6.39
C GLY A 781 27.98 4.02 -5.28
N SER A 782 26.82 3.45 -5.63
CA SER A 782 25.93 2.75 -4.70
C SER A 782 26.04 1.23 -4.83
N GLU A 783 25.97 0.52 -3.70
CA GLU A 783 25.83 -0.94 -3.64
C GLU A 783 24.40 -1.38 -3.22
N ASN A 784 23.54 -0.43 -2.87
CA ASN A 784 22.20 -0.70 -2.32
C ASN A 784 21.08 -0.19 -3.22
N ALA A 785 21.34 0.75 -4.13
CA ALA A 785 20.30 1.36 -4.96
C ALA A 785 19.72 0.39 -5.99
N PHE A 786 18.43 0.49 -6.24
CA PHE A 786 17.74 -0.19 -7.32
C PHE A 786 17.28 0.83 -8.36
N ASN A 787 17.87 0.85 -9.56
CA ASN A 787 17.56 1.94 -10.51
C ASN A 787 16.10 1.90 -10.96
N LEU A 788 15.60 0.69 -11.25
CA LEU A 788 14.22 0.43 -11.60
C LEU A 788 13.72 -0.77 -10.80
N CYS A 789 12.76 -0.53 -9.91
CA CYS A 789 12.08 -1.54 -9.13
C CYS A 789 10.59 -1.52 -9.47
N LEU A 790 10.13 -2.55 -10.19
CA LEU A 790 8.69 -2.76 -10.38
C LEU A 790 8.22 -3.75 -9.34
N ALA A 791 7.41 -3.28 -8.40
CA ALA A 791 6.86 -4.10 -7.33
C ALA A 791 5.33 -4.13 -7.39
N GLY A 792 4.78 -5.35 -7.29
CA GLY A 792 3.33 -5.55 -7.27
C GLY A 792 2.71 -5.92 -8.63
N ASN A 793 1.43 -5.60 -8.79
CA ASN A 793 0.59 -6.02 -9.90
C ASN A 793 0.89 -5.24 -11.19
N HIS A 794 1.29 -5.92 -12.26
CA HIS A 794 1.59 -5.30 -13.56
C HIS A 794 1.02 -6.11 -14.73
N PHE A 795 0.33 -5.45 -15.65
CA PHE A 795 -0.31 -6.13 -16.78
C PHE A 795 -0.02 -5.38 -18.09
N GLY A 796 0.69 -6.03 -19.02
CA GLY A 796 1.07 -5.43 -20.30
C GLY A 796 2.07 -4.28 -20.17
N THR A 797 2.87 -4.24 -19.09
CA THR A 797 3.86 -3.18 -18.88
C THR A 797 5.03 -3.29 -19.86
N ILE A 798 5.46 -2.17 -20.42
CA ILE A 798 6.60 -2.08 -21.35
C ILE A 798 7.75 -1.33 -20.68
N VAL A 799 8.92 -1.96 -20.66
CA VAL A 799 10.19 -1.37 -20.22
C VAL A 799 11.15 -1.40 -21.41
N ALA A 800 11.39 -0.26 -22.05
CA ALA A 800 12.12 -0.24 -23.31
C ALA A 800 13.21 0.84 -23.40
N GLU A 801 14.33 0.52 -24.04
CA GLU A 801 15.33 1.50 -24.47
C GLU A 801 15.94 2.35 -23.32
N ASN A 802 15.86 1.87 -22.07
CA ASN A 802 16.44 2.56 -20.91
C ASN A 802 17.95 2.30 -20.80
N VAL A 803 18.67 3.24 -20.19
CA VAL A 803 20.07 3.11 -19.79
C VAL A 803 20.13 3.14 -18.27
N LEU A 804 20.43 1.99 -17.67
CA LEU A 804 20.46 1.78 -16.22
C LEU A 804 21.90 1.41 -15.83
N THR A 805 22.56 2.26 -15.05
CA THR A 805 23.97 2.09 -14.68
C THR A 805 24.16 2.12 -13.16
N GLY A 806 24.99 1.23 -12.62
CA GLY A 806 25.35 1.21 -11.20
C GLY A 806 24.27 0.62 -10.28
N GLY A 807 24.43 0.87 -8.98
CA GLY A 807 23.50 0.41 -7.94
C GLY A 807 23.78 -1.01 -7.42
N GLY A 808 22.99 -1.41 -6.43
CA GLY A 808 22.86 -2.80 -6.01
C GLY A 808 22.30 -3.65 -7.15
N GLU A 809 21.10 -3.32 -7.63
CA GLU A 809 20.48 -3.95 -8.81
C GLU A 809 20.02 -2.87 -9.79
N SER A 810 20.59 -2.84 -10.99
CA SER A 810 20.13 -1.86 -12.00
C SER A 810 18.69 -2.14 -12.48
N LEU A 811 18.18 -3.37 -12.35
CA LEU A 811 16.82 -3.73 -12.72
C LEU A 811 16.30 -4.81 -11.78
N ARG A 812 15.15 -4.58 -11.15
CA ARG A 812 14.43 -5.55 -10.33
C ARG A 812 12.95 -5.51 -10.70
N ILE A 813 12.43 -6.60 -11.25
CA ILE A 813 11.01 -6.74 -11.59
C ILE A 813 10.57 -8.07 -10.98
N THR A 814 9.77 -8.01 -9.92
CA THR A 814 9.45 -9.22 -9.15
C THR A 814 7.96 -9.26 -8.81
N ALA A 815 7.30 -10.41 -9.02
CA ALA A 815 5.97 -10.65 -8.45
C ALA A 815 6.10 -10.80 -6.92
N PHE A 816 5.87 -9.71 -6.19
CA PHE A 816 6.10 -9.58 -4.74
C PHE A 816 4.95 -10.17 -3.90
N PRO A 817 5.17 -10.38 -2.59
CA PRO A 817 4.11 -10.72 -1.65
C PRO A 817 2.96 -9.71 -1.67
N THR A 818 1.73 -10.21 -1.53
CA THR A 818 0.53 -9.38 -1.45
C THR A 818 0.35 -8.80 -0.05
N GLU A 819 -0.14 -7.56 0.06
CA GLU A 819 -0.47 -6.94 1.36
C GLU A 819 -1.89 -7.31 1.86
N SER A 820 -2.77 -7.71 0.94
CA SER A 820 -4.19 -8.01 1.20
C SER A 820 -4.67 -9.04 0.18
N PRO A 821 -5.73 -9.82 0.46
CA PRO A 821 -6.78 -9.64 1.47
C PRO A 821 -6.47 -9.99 2.93
N ASN A 822 -5.58 -10.96 3.19
CA ASN A 822 -5.41 -11.52 4.54
C ASN A 822 -4.19 -10.93 5.24
N VAL A 823 -3.08 -11.67 5.22
CA VAL A 823 -1.80 -11.28 5.81
C VAL A 823 -0.80 -10.94 4.71
N TRP A 824 0.26 -10.21 5.04
CA TRP A 824 1.39 -10.00 4.13
C TRP A 824 1.90 -11.36 3.63
N GLY A 825 2.01 -11.49 2.31
CA GLY A 825 2.41 -12.72 1.63
C GLY A 825 1.37 -13.84 1.64
N TRP A 826 0.09 -13.49 1.76
CA TRP A 826 -1.01 -14.42 1.49
C TRP A 826 -0.88 -15.06 0.09
N SER A 827 -0.60 -14.26 -0.94
CA SER A 827 -0.20 -14.75 -2.26
C SER A 827 0.86 -13.83 -2.88
N HIS A 828 1.00 -13.86 -4.20
CA HIS A 828 1.88 -13.02 -5.01
C HIS A 828 1.06 -12.01 -5.81
N ALA A 829 1.63 -10.85 -6.04
CA ALA A 829 1.08 -9.81 -6.90
C ALA A 829 1.42 -10.13 -8.38
N PRO A 830 0.48 -10.59 -9.22
CA PRO A 830 0.77 -11.07 -10.57
C PRO A 830 1.32 -10.00 -11.51
N MET A 831 2.25 -10.43 -12.35
CA MET A 831 2.90 -9.70 -13.42
C MET A 831 2.72 -10.46 -14.74
N ALA A 832 1.82 -10.01 -15.61
CA ALA A 832 1.45 -10.73 -16.82
C ALA A 832 1.72 -9.93 -18.11
N ASN A 833 2.26 -10.62 -19.12
CA ASN A 833 2.53 -10.11 -20.46
C ASN A 833 3.46 -8.87 -20.47
N LEU A 834 4.51 -8.89 -19.65
CA LEU A 834 5.50 -7.81 -19.63
C LEU A 834 6.36 -7.85 -20.90
N VAL A 835 6.76 -6.69 -21.40
CA VAL A 835 7.73 -6.58 -22.51
C VAL A 835 8.92 -5.76 -22.06
N ILE A 836 10.09 -6.41 -21.95
CA ILE A 836 11.34 -5.79 -21.53
C ILE A 836 12.30 -5.84 -22.72
N ARG A 837 12.54 -4.70 -23.38
CA ARG A 837 13.30 -4.71 -24.63
C ARG A 837 14.31 -3.59 -24.81
N ASP A 838 15.39 -3.91 -25.53
CA ASP A 838 16.35 -2.93 -26.03
C ASP A 838 17.00 -2.05 -24.92
N ASN A 839 16.98 -2.50 -23.66
CA ASN A 839 17.58 -1.77 -22.53
C ASN A 839 19.09 -2.03 -22.45
N ARG A 840 19.84 -1.07 -21.92
CA ARG A 840 21.27 -1.20 -21.57
C ARG A 840 21.42 -1.15 -20.06
N ILE A 841 21.92 -2.22 -19.48
CA ILE A 841 21.99 -2.42 -18.03
C ILE A 841 23.43 -2.75 -17.68
N SER A 842 24.10 -2.02 -16.79
CA SER A 842 25.52 -2.29 -16.51
C SER A 842 26.01 -1.78 -15.15
N GLY A 843 27.11 -2.35 -14.66
CA GLY A 843 27.86 -1.81 -13.53
C GLY A 843 27.21 -1.96 -12.15
N SER A 844 26.20 -2.82 -12.01
CA SER A 844 25.57 -3.11 -10.72
C SER A 844 26.37 -4.10 -9.87
N ALA A 845 26.20 -4.04 -8.55
CA ALA A 845 26.82 -4.98 -7.62
C ALA A 845 26.24 -6.40 -7.78
N LEU A 846 24.92 -6.49 -7.95
CA LEU A 846 24.13 -7.72 -8.13
C LEU A 846 23.56 -7.80 -9.56
N PRO A 847 23.24 -9.01 -10.06
CA PRO A 847 22.63 -9.18 -11.38
C PRO A 847 21.27 -8.48 -11.47
N ALA A 848 20.87 -8.09 -12.69
CA ALA A 848 19.48 -7.74 -12.95
C ALA A 848 18.55 -8.92 -12.57
N ARG A 849 17.32 -8.65 -12.16
CA ARG A 849 16.41 -9.67 -11.63
C ARG A 849 15.02 -9.61 -12.25
N VAL A 850 14.54 -10.75 -12.73
CA VAL A 850 13.15 -11.01 -13.09
C VAL A 850 12.68 -12.29 -12.40
N ALA A 851 11.65 -12.21 -11.56
CA ALA A 851 11.29 -13.35 -10.72
C ALA A 851 9.86 -13.29 -10.17
N THR A 852 9.41 -14.42 -9.66
CA THR A 852 8.38 -14.47 -8.61
C THR A 852 9.09 -14.58 -7.26
N ASP A 853 8.76 -13.73 -6.29
CA ASP A 853 9.36 -13.79 -4.94
C ASP A 853 8.99 -15.10 -4.26
N GLN A 854 9.94 -15.72 -3.56
CA GLN A 854 9.75 -16.97 -2.83
C GLN A 854 10.37 -16.89 -1.44
N GLY A 855 10.47 -15.66 -0.90
CA GLY A 855 10.97 -15.41 0.44
C GLY A 855 10.20 -16.15 1.53
N PRO A 856 10.75 -16.27 2.74
CA PRO A 856 10.14 -17.02 3.85
C PRO A 856 8.82 -16.43 4.37
N THR A 857 8.42 -15.26 3.86
CA THR A 857 7.24 -14.50 4.27
C THR A 857 6.07 -14.63 3.32
N ILE A 858 6.14 -15.49 2.30
CA ILE A 858 5.07 -15.69 1.31
C ILE A 858 4.64 -17.16 1.23
N LYS A 859 3.37 -17.41 0.90
CA LYS A 859 2.90 -18.76 0.55
C LYS A 859 3.48 -19.19 -0.80
N SER A 860 3.66 -20.50 -0.98
CA SER A 860 4.31 -21.05 -2.19
C SER A 860 3.49 -20.79 -3.46
N SER A 861 4.19 -20.61 -4.58
CA SER A 861 3.59 -20.49 -5.92
C SER A 861 3.32 -21.83 -6.62
N ALA A 862 3.44 -22.96 -5.91
CA ALA A 862 3.45 -24.31 -6.49
C ALA A 862 2.40 -24.51 -7.61
N GLY A 863 2.88 -24.72 -8.84
CA GLY A 863 2.07 -25.01 -10.02
C GLY A 863 1.34 -23.81 -10.63
N ARG A 864 1.66 -22.57 -10.24
CA ARG A 864 1.00 -21.33 -10.69
C ARG A 864 2.02 -20.35 -11.28
N THR A 865 1.66 -19.69 -12.37
CA THR A 865 2.48 -18.66 -13.01
C THR A 865 2.05 -17.25 -12.58
N TYR A 866 2.90 -16.58 -11.81
CA TYR A 866 2.68 -15.19 -11.38
C TYR A 866 3.50 -14.17 -12.16
N PHE A 867 4.54 -14.61 -12.87
CA PHE A 867 5.39 -13.73 -13.66
C PHE A 867 5.49 -14.24 -15.09
N SER A 868 5.14 -13.41 -16.08
CA SER A 868 5.39 -13.67 -17.49
C SER A 868 5.96 -12.44 -18.21
N ALA A 869 7.06 -12.64 -18.95
CA ALA A 869 7.69 -11.56 -19.71
C ALA A 869 8.39 -12.02 -20.99
N ASP A 870 8.35 -11.15 -22.00
CA ASP A 870 9.20 -11.21 -23.19
C ASP A 870 10.42 -10.29 -23.00
N LEU A 871 11.60 -10.89 -22.94
CA LEU A 871 12.88 -10.19 -22.85
C LEU A 871 13.57 -10.21 -24.22
N LYS A 872 13.67 -9.05 -24.88
CA LYS A 872 14.17 -8.95 -26.26
C LYS A 872 15.23 -7.86 -26.46
N GLY A 873 16.39 -8.20 -27.03
CA GLY A 873 17.34 -7.16 -27.47
C GLY A 873 18.05 -6.40 -26.34
N ASN A 874 17.94 -6.84 -25.08
CA ASN A 874 18.58 -6.16 -23.96
C ASN A 874 20.09 -6.48 -23.92
N ALA A 875 20.90 -5.50 -23.52
CA ALA A 875 22.33 -5.65 -23.29
C ALA A 875 22.62 -5.57 -21.78
N PHE A 876 23.06 -6.68 -21.19
CA PHE A 876 23.38 -6.79 -19.77
C PHE A 876 24.90 -6.84 -19.54
N GLY A 877 25.46 -5.82 -18.92
CA GLY A 877 26.80 -5.86 -18.36
C GLY A 877 26.86 -6.83 -17.17
N ALA A 878 27.98 -7.53 -17.01
CA ALA A 878 28.21 -8.36 -15.84
C ALA A 878 28.10 -7.52 -14.56
N SER A 879 27.39 -8.05 -13.58
CA SER A 879 27.49 -7.53 -12.22
C SER A 879 28.86 -7.83 -11.62
N SER A 880 29.17 -7.21 -10.48
CA SER A 880 30.38 -7.55 -9.71
C SER A 880 30.45 -9.03 -9.30
N ALA A 881 29.30 -9.74 -9.29
CA ALA A 881 29.20 -11.17 -9.03
C ALA A 881 29.41 -12.06 -10.28
N GLY A 882 29.64 -11.48 -11.46
CA GLY A 882 29.88 -12.21 -12.72
C GLY A 882 28.61 -12.66 -13.47
N THR A 883 27.44 -12.62 -12.82
CA THR A 883 26.13 -12.89 -13.43
C THR A 883 25.55 -11.60 -14.00
N ALA A 884 24.97 -11.64 -15.20
CA ALA A 884 24.37 -10.47 -15.83
C ALA A 884 22.87 -10.32 -15.49
N LEU A 885 22.13 -11.42 -15.54
CA LEU A 885 20.70 -11.50 -15.29
C LEU A 885 20.38 -12.78 -14.50
N ARG A 886 19.48 -12.65 -13.52
CA ARG A 886 18.88 -13.74 -12.77
C ARG A 886 17.39 -13.86 -13.12
N ILE A 887 16.99 -15.08 -13.48
CA ILE A 887 15.60 -15.48 -13.69
C ILE A 887 15.18 -16.41 -12.54
N GLY A 888 14.10 -16.05 -11.84
CA GLY A 888 13.60 -16.79 -10.68
C GLY A 888 14.22 -16.39 -9.35
N ASP A 889 13.75 -17.02 -8.28
CA ASP A 889 14.18 -16.81 -6.90
C ASP A 889 14.69 -18.13 -6.30
N PRO A 890 15.85 -18.14 -5.60
CA PRO A 890 16.37 -19.31 -4.87
C PRO A 890 15.44 -19.91 -3.82
N GLY A 891 14.38 -19.23 -3.38
CA GLY A 891 13.42 -19.77 -2.42
C GLY A 891 12.59 -20.97 -2.91
N THR A 892 12.55 -21.27 -4.22
CA THR A 892 11.79 -22.41 -4.77
C THR A 892 12.49 -23.08 -5.94
N LEU A 893 12.24 -24.39 -6.10
CA LEU A 893 12.60 -25.16 -7.31
C LEU A 893 11.44 -25.27 -8.30
N ASP A 894 10.28 -24.66 -8.00
CA ASP A 894 9.15 -24.66 -8.91
C ASP A 894 9.37 -23.68 -10.08
N ALA A 895 9.62 -24.26 -11.26
CA ALA A 895 9.82 -23.51 -12.49
C ALA A 895 8.55 -22.82 -13.02
N SER A 896 7.35 -23.18 -12.53
CA SER A 896 6.09 -22.64 -13.03
C SER A 896 5.82 -21.19 -12.60
N GLY A 897 6.42 -20.74 -11.49
CA GLY A 897 6.26 -19.39 -10.94
C GLY A 897 6.67 -18.27 -11.88
N THR A 898 7.70 -18.50 -12.69
CA THR A 898 8.32 -17.49 -13.57
C THR A 898 8.44 -18.03 -14.99
N VAL A 899 7.77 -17.38 -15.96
CA VAL A 899 7.82 -17.71 -17.39
C VAL A 899 8.49 -16.57 -18.15
N VAL A 900 9.54 -16.87 -18.91
CA VAL A 900 10.28 -15.87 -19.67
C VAL A 900 10.56 -16.35 -21.09
N ASN A 901 10.30 -15.51 -22.09
CA ASN A 901 10.82 -15.72 -23.44
C ASN A 901 12.05 -14.84 -23.66
N LEU A 902 13.19 -15.46 -23.99
CA LEU A 902 14.45 -14.78 -24.29
C LEU A 902 14.68 -14.74 -25.80
N LYS A 903 14.87 -13.54 -26.36
CA LYS A 903 15.21 -13.36 -27.78
C LYS A 903 16.28 -12.28 -28.00
N ALA A 904 17.43 -12.67 -28.55
CA ALA A 904 18.50 -11.74 -28.95
C ALA A 904 19.01 -10.81 -27.82
N ASN A 905 19.07 -11.29 -26.58
CA ASN A 905 19.70 -10.55 -25.48
C ASN A 905 21.21 -10.84 -25.48
N THR A 906 22.02 -9.83 -25.18
CA THR A 906 23.49 -9.93 -25.13
C THR A 906 24.01 -9.66 -23.72
N ALA A 907 25.21 -10.15 -23.41
CA ALA A 907 25.90 -9.82 -22.18
C ALA A 907 27.36 -9.42 -22.41
N ASP A 908 27.87 -8.49 -21.60
CA ASP A 908 29.22 -7.92 -21.69
C ASP A 908 29.95 -8.01 -20.33
N PRO A 909 31.13 -8.67 -20.21
CA PRO A 909 31.82 -9.43 -21.26
C PRO A 909 30.98 -10.61 -21.77
N ALA A 910 31.29 -11.11 -22.97
CA ALA A 910 30.61 -12.27 -23.57
C ALA A 910 30.67 -13.55 -22.70
N SER A 911 31.50 -13.56 -21.65
CA SER A 911 31.57 -14.63 -20.64
C SER A 911 30.52 -14.50 -19.53
N ALA A 912 29.75 -13.41 -19.48
CA ALA A 912 28.73 -13.21 -18.47
C ALA A 912 27.54 -14.15 -18.73
N GLU A 913 27.01 -14.74 -17.65
CA GLU A 913 25.98 -15.79 -17.72
C GLU A 913 24.60 -15.23 -17.34
N ILE A 914 23.55 -15.82 -17.92
CA ILE A 914 22.19 -15.75 -17.37
C ILE A 914 22.04 -16.91 -16.38
N GLU A 915 21.74 -16.58 -15.13
CA GLU A 915 21.42 -17.54 -14.09
C GLU A 915 19.91 -17.77 -14.07
N VAL A 916 19.48 -19.02 -14.30
CA VAL A 916 18.09 -19.43 -14.10
C VAL A 916 18.03 -20.27 -12.83
N VAL A 917 17.51 -19.67 -11.77
CA VAL A 917 17.37 -20.33 -10.48
C VAL A 917 16.15 -21.25 -10.49
N SER A 918 15.01 -20.73 -10.92
CA SER A 918 13.77 -21.46 -11.15
C SER A 918 12.90 -20.71 -12.16
N GLY A 919 12.56 -21.35 -13.27
CA GLY A 919 11.68 -20.74 -14.26
C GLY A 919 11.57 -21.51 -15.57
N ARG A 920 10.50 -21.24 -16.30
CA ARG A 920 10.31 -21.72 -17.67
C ARG A 920 10.85 -20.70 -18.66
N VAL A 921 11.93 -21.04 -19.35
CA VAL A 921 12.56 -20.18 -20.34
C VAL A 921 12.36 -20.74 -21.74
N ASN A 922 11.78 -19.94 -22.65
CA ASN A 922 11.49 -20.36 -24.03
C ASN A 922 10.72 -21.70 -24.09
N GLY A 923 9.73 -21.87 -23.21
CA GLY A 923 8.90 -23.06 -23.11
C GLY A 923 9.55 -24.28 -22.44
N LYS A 924 10.74 -24.15 -21.84
CA LYS A 924 11.43 -25.25 -21.14
C LYS A 924 11.69 -24.91 -19.67
N ASP A 925 11.38 -25.83 -18.79
CA ASP A 925 11.63 -25.67 -17.35
C ASP A 925 13.13 -25.79 -17.04
N HIS A 926 13.62 -24.89 -16.20
CA HIS A 926 15.00 -24.84 -15.73
C HIS A 926 15.03 -24.59 -14.23
N VAL A 927 15.94 -25.30 -13.57
CA VAL A 927 16.21 -25.19 -12.13
C VAL A 927 17.73 -25.23 -11.96
N GLU A 928 18.28 -24.28 -11.19
CA GLU A 928 19.72 -24.15 -10.89
C GLU A 928 20.63 -24.28 -12.13
N LYS A 929 20.26 -23.59 -13.21
CA LYS A 929 20.94 -23.69 -14.49
C LYS A 929 21.58 -22.36 -14.90
N ARG A 930 22.81 -22.43 -15.40
CA ARG A 930 23.45 -21.30 -16.08
C ARG A 930 23.31 -21.43 -17.59
N ILE A 931 22.89 -20.36 -18.25
CA ILE A 931 22.69 -20.29 -19.69
C ILE A 931 23.67 -19.25 -20.24
N PRO A 932 24.56 -19.61 -21.18
CA PRO A 932 25.42 -18.63 -21.82
C PRO A 932 24.58 -17.65 -22.64
N VAL A 933 24.93 -16.37 -22.58
CA VAL A 933 24.28 -15.35 -23.39
C VAL A 933 24.92 -15.36 -24.77
N ARG A 934 24.15 -15.66 -25.81
CA ARG A 934 24.64 -15.68 -27.21
C ARG A 934 23.93 -14.64 -28.05
#